data_AF-A0A2U3EHE8-F1
#
_entry.id   AF-A0A2U3EHE8-F1
#
_cell.length_a   1.000
_cell.length_b   1.000
_cell.length_c   1.000
_cell.angle_alpha   90.00
_cell.angle_beta   90.00
_cell.angle_gamma   90.00
#
_symmetry.space_group_name_H-M   'P 1'
#
loop_
_entity.id
_entity.type
_entity.pdbx_description
1 polymer ?
#
loop_
_entity_poly.entity_id
_entity_poly.type
_entity_poly.pdbx_seq_one_letter_code
_entity_poly.pdbx_strand_id
1 'polypeptide(L)'
;MLANTSHVMTRSPSVCGVARAHALAARCARLKFRPQIVQKPSRPLTARRLGLYILTVNPQPPKMSHRKYEAPRHGSLAYLPRKRAARHRGKVKSFPKDDAKKPVHLTAAMGYKAGMTTIVRDLDRPGAKANKKEVVEAVTVVDTPPMIVVGLVGYIETPRGLRSLTTVWAEHLSDEVKRRFYKNWYKSKKKAFTKYAKKHSENSGASITRELERIKKYCTVVRVLAHTQIRKTPLKQKKAHLMEIQINGGSVADKVDFGKDLFEKPVSIDTIFEQDEMIDVIAVTKGHGFNGVTSRWGTKKLPRKTHKGLRKVACIGAWHPSHVQWTVARAGQMGYHHRTSVNHKVYRIGKGDAEDNASTEIDVTKKKITPLGGFVRYGEINNDFVMVKGSIPGTKKRVMTLRKSMFTHTSRRALEKINLKWIDTSSEFGHGAFQTPAEKKQYQGTLKKDLASATRSPALHPSSASLSAAHPRSSAVAIVATPPSPHQQRRLRQIRGATIGRAAPCGRNMASDEDYMAFLDKANKDLDEGKAHAQKQQQEGGGSKSQFKAMDSGAQAPKAISDVCQSEVYVSDADEPFEAVSLKYSGDDLPDETEFAKLIHHWNPDAAEIEIMDPLDWDSAGRYGKVIDAVREASRGNDVRVYRVTRDATRVEYWVVTREEGRIVGVKALGVES
;
A
#
# COMPACT_ATOMS: atom_id res chain seq x y z
N MET A 1 9.79 -62.70 27.81
CA MET A 1 8.76 -63.02 28.83
C MET A 1 7.41 -62.50 28.35
N LEU A 2 6.51 -63.44 28.04
CA LEU A 2 5.04 -63.41 27.88
C LEU A 2 4.43 -62.14 27.20
N ALA A 3 4.11 -62.13 25.90
CA ALA A 3 3.12 -62.89 25.10
C ALA A 3 1.67 -62.38 25.22
N ASN A 4 1.15 -61.79 24.14
CA ASN A 4 -0.13 -62.11 23.44
C ASN A 4 -0.53 -60.94 22.53
N THR A 5 -0.29 -61.01 21.21
CA THR A 5 -1.17 -61.55 20.13
C THR A 5 -2.47 -60.77 19.99
N SER A 6 -3.01 -60.39 18.82
CA SER A 6 -2.64 -60.40 17.40
C SER A 6 -3.95 -60.06 16.67
N HIS A 7 -3.96 -59.18 15.66
CA HIS A 7 -4.43 -59.49 14.31
C HIS A 7 -4.58 -58.24 13.45
N VAL A 8 -3.96 -58.34 12.28
CA VAL A 8 -3.96 -57.46 11.11
C VAL A 8 -4.73 -58.22 10.03
N MET A 9 -5.60 -57.58 9.25
CA MET A 9 -5.59 -57.64 7.78
C MET A 9 -6.80 -56.92 7.12
N THR A 10 -6.45 -55.85 6.39
CA THR A 10 -6.78 -55.55 4.98
C THR A 10 -7.89 -56.34 4.26
N ARG A 11 -8.81 -55.64 3.56
CA ARG A 11 -8.82 -55.45 2.09
C ARG A 11 -10.05 -54.67 1.60
N SER A 12 -9.83 -54.03 0.45
CA SER A 12 -10.64 -53.08 -0.32
C SER A 12 -11.70 -53.76 -1.23
N PRO A 13 -12.56 -53.00 -1.96
CA PRO A 13 -13.89 -53.41 -2.41
C PRO A 13 -13.97 -53.93 -3.86
N SER A 14 -15.04 -54.65 -4.20
CA SER A 14 -15.39 -55.05 -5.57
C SER A 14 -16.82 -54.65 -5.94
N VAL A 15 -16.97 -54.36 -7.23
CA VAL A 15 -18.11 -53.78 -7.94
C VAL A 15 -18.97 -54.89 -8.59
N CYS A 16 -20.29 -54.77 -8.54
CA CYS A 16 -21.30 -55.22 -9.53
C CYS A 16 -22.68 -54.73 -9.03
N GLY A 17 -23.64 -54.21 -9.79
CA GLY A 17 -23.84 -54.25 -11.23
C GLY A 17 -25.23 -54.82 -11.54
N VAL A 18 -26.20 -53.93 -11.79
CA VAL A 18 -27.40 -54.09 -12.66
C VAL A 18 -28.62 -54.88 -12.16
N ALA A 19 -29.76 -54.16 -11.99
CA ALA A 19 -31.06 -54.49 -12.61
C ALA A 19 -32.07 -53.31 -12.49
N ARG A 20 -32.43 -52.72 -13.63
CA ARG A 20 -33.67 -51.95 -13.94
C ARG A 20 -34.80 -52.97 -14.17
N ALA A 21 -36.11 -52.74 -14.16
CA ALA A 21 -37.05 -51.61 -14.10
C ALA A 21 -38.46 -52.19 -13.83
N HIS A 22 -39.45 -51.40 -13.38
CA HIS A 22 -40.74 -51.21 -14.08
C HIS A 22 -41.74 -50.32 -13.30
N ALA A 23 -42.31 -49.37 -14.06
CA ALA A 23 -43.70 -48.88 -14.11
C ALA A 23 -44.35 -48.06 -12.97
N LEU A 24 -44.43 -46.75 -13.26
CA LEU A 24 -45.63 -45.89 -13.44
C LEU A 24 -46.83 -45.89 -12.44
N ALA A 25 -46.98 -44.70 -11.83
CA ALA A 25 -48.10 -43.74 -11.96
C ALA A 25 -49.55 -44.11 -11.58
N ALA A 26 -50.09 -43.35 -10.61
CA ALA A 26 -51.46 -42.81 -10.67
C ALA A 26 -51.56 -41.50 -9.86
N ARG A 27 -52.21 -40.48 -10.45
CA ARG A 27 -52.42 -39.13 -9.91
C ARG A 27 -53.92 -38.82 -9.99
N CYS A 28 -54.42 -38.09 -8.98
CA CYS A 28 -55.69 -37.33 -8.91
C CYS A 28 -57.03 -38.08 -8.73
N ALA A 29 -57.74 -37.83 -7.62
CA ALA A 29 -58.77 -36.77 -7.52
C ALA A 29 -59.38 -36.58 -6.09
N ARG A 30 -59.36 -35.33 -5.61
CA ARG A 30 -60.41 -34.56 -4.89
C ARG A 30 -61.29 -35.22 -3.80
N LEU A 31 -61.29 -34.66 -2.57
CA LEU A 31 -62.33 -33.74 -2.06
C LEU A 31 -62.08 -33.28 -0.60
N LYS A 32 -62.65 -32.11 -0.29
CA LYS A 32 -62.50 -31.24 0.88
C LYS A 32 -63.08 -31.86 2.16
N PHE A 33 -62.49 -31.60 3.34
CA PHE A 33 -63.24 -31.39 4.58
C PHE A 33 -62.43 -30.57 5.62
N ARG A 34 -63.05 -29.48 6.12
CA ARG A 34 -62.60 -28.64 7.24
C ARG A 34 -62.87 -29.39 8.57
N PRO A 35 -62.03 -29.29 9.60
CA PRO A 35 -62.44 -29.68 10.95
C PRO A 35 -63.15 -28.53 11.66
N GLN A 36 -64.40 -28.77 12.04
CA GLN A 36 -65.20 -27.91 12.92
C GLN A 36 -64.83 -28.14 14.39
N ILE A 37 -64.96 -27.04 15.14
CA ILE A 37 -64.89 -26.88 16.58
C ILE A 37 -66.00 -27.70 17.24
N VAL A 38 -65.66 -28.55 18.22
CA VAL A 38 -66.64 -29.20 19.12
C VAL A 38 -66.48 -28.63 20.52
N GLN A 39 -67.60 -28.11 21.03
CA GLN A 39 -67.79 -27.46 22.31
C GLN A 39 -67.66 -28.45 23.49
N LYS A 40 -67.04 -28.01 24.59
CA LYS A 40 -67.09 -28.68 25.90
C LYS A 40 -68.25 -28.12 26.75
N PRO A 41 -69.00 -28.95 27.49
CA PRO A 41 -70.08 -28.49 28.36
C PRO A 41 -69.57 -27.92 29.68
N SER A 42 -70.40 -27.06 30.27
CA SER A 42 -70.12 -26.14 31.37
C SER A 42 -70.58 -26.63 32.76
N ARG A 43 -69.77 -26.27 33.79
CA ARG A 43 -70.07 -26.04 35.23
C ARG A 43 -70.15 -27.27 36.18
N PRO A 44 -69.89 -27.11 37.52
CA PRO A 44 -69.93 -25.86 38.31
C PRO A 44 -68.70 -25.49 39.15
N LEU A 45 -68.72 -24.22 39.57
CA LEU A 45 -67.83 -23.51 40.48
C LEU A 45 -67.89 -24.09 41.90
N THR A 46 -66.73 -24.35 42.50
CA THR A 46 -66.55 -24.39 43.96
C THR A 46 -65.32 -23.56 44.33
N ALA A 47 -65.48 -22.75 45.37
CA ALA A 47 -64.59 -21.68 45.80
C ALA A 47 -63.50 -22.17 46.77
N ARG A 48 -62.47 -21.31 46.95
CA ARG A 48 -61.35 -21.38 47.93
C ARG A 48 -60.25 -22.36 47.50
N ARG A 49 -58.95 -22.02 47.51
CA ARG A 49 -58.17 -21.22 48.48
C ARG A 49 -56.95 -20.59 47.77
N LEU A 50 -56.65 -19.33 48.07
CA LEU A 50 -55.35 -18.70 47.74
C LEU A 50 -54.22 -19.44 48.46
N GLY A 51 -53.43 -20.20 47.70
CA GLY A 51 -52.16 -20.78 48.12
C GLY A 51 -51.03 -20.17 47.29
N LEU A 52 -50.30 -19.23 47.88
CA LEU A 52 -49.11 -18.61 47.32
C LEU A 52 -47.99 -19.66 47.24
N TYR A 53 -47.93 -20.43 46.15
CA TYR A 53 -46.76 -21.24 45.83
C TYR A 53 -45.69 -20.32 45.22
N ILE A 54 -44.77 -19.85 46.06
CA ILE A 54 -43.49 -19.31 45.62
C ILE A 54 -42.75 -20.48 44.95
N LEU A 55 -42.80 -20.55 43.62
CA LEU A 55 -41.90 -21.37 42.84
C LEU A 55 -40.49 -20.85 43.09
N THR A 56 -39.74 -21.51 43.97
CA THR A 56 -38.29 -21.38 44.08
C THR A 56 -37.68 -21.84 42.77
N VAL A 57 -37.53 -20.92 41.82
CA VAL A 57 -36.72 -21.12 40.62
C VAL A 57 -35.28 -21.24 41.11
N ASN A 58 -34.77 -22.46 41.16
CA ASN A 58 -33.34 -22.71 41.30
C ASN A 58 -32.60 -21.91 40.20
N PRO A 59 -31.76 -20.91 40.54
CA PRO A 59 -30.99 -20.19 39.56
C PRO A 59 -29.86 -21.12 39.11
N GLN A 60 -30.14 -21.97 38.12
CA GLN A 60 -29.07 -22.63 37.38
C GLN A 60 -28.21 -21.52 36.76
N PRO A 61 -26.88 -21.53 36.96
CA PRO A 61 -26.01 -20.49 36.40
C PRO A 61 -26.23 -20.42 34.89
N PRO A 62 -26.30 -19.22 34.29
CA PRO A 62 -26.63 -19.06 32.88
C PRO A 62 -25.64 -19.88 32.05
N LYS A 63 -26.14 -20.85 31.27
CA LYS A 63 -25.33 -21.60 30.30
C LYS A 63 -24.70 -20.59 29.34
N MET A 64 -23.42 -20.29 29.54
CA MET A 64 -22.69 -19.39 28.67
C MET A 64 -22.64 -19.97 27.25
N SER A 65 -23.08 -19.18 26.27
CA SER A 65 -23.01 -19.57 24.86
C SER A 65 -21.56 -19.52 24.38
N HIS A 66 -20.98 -20.67 24.10
CA HIS A 66 -19.68 -20.78 23.43
C HIS A 66 -19.84 -20.83 21.91
N ARG A 67 -18.74 -20.64 21.18
CA ARG A 67 -18.74 -20.73 19.71
C ARG A 67 -19.10 -22.17 19.30
N LYS A 68 -20.24 -22.35 18.63
CA LYS A 68 -20.79 -23.67 18.26
C LYS A 68 -19.82 -24.60 17.52
N TYR A 69 -19.01 -24.05 16.60
CA TYR A 69 -17.96 -24.79 15.89
C TYR A 69 -16.67 -24.00 15.90
N GLU A 70 -15.63 -24.59 16.47
CA GLU A 70 -14.30 -24.00 16.50
C GLU A 70 -13.69 -23.96 15.10
N ALA A 71 -12.99 -22.87 14.82
CA ALA A 71 -12.18 -22.75 13.62
C ALA A 71 -11.03 -21.78 13.91
N PRO A 72 -9.89 -21.92 13.22
CA PRO A 72 -8.75 -21.06 13.44
C PRO A 72 -9.11 -19.59 13.15
N ARG A 73 -8.35 -18.71 13.76
CA ARG A 73 -8.48 -17.28 13.57
C ARG A 73 -8.17 -16.87 12.12
N HIS A 74 -8.95 -15.92 11.59
CA HIS A 74 -8.64 -15.29 10.31
C HIS A 74 -7.47 -14.29 10.43
N GLY A 75 -6.29 -14.74 10.02
CA GLY A 75 -5.07 -13.93 9.91
C GLY A 75 -4.27 -13.79 11.21
N SER A 76 -2.95 -13.75 11.06
CA SER A 76 -2.01 -13.63 12.17
C SER A 76 -1.99 -12.21 12.76
N LEU A 77 -2.00 -12.13 14.09
CA LEU A 77 -1.90 -10.89 14.86
C LEU A 77 -0.50 -10.28 14.82
N ALA A 78 0.55 -11.10 14.60
CA ALA A 78 1.94 -10.66 14.58
C ALA A 78 2.26 -9.61 13.48
N TYR A 79 1.37 -9.48 12.49
CA TYR A 79 1.52 -8.53 11.38
C TYR A 79 0.61 -7.30 11.51
N LEU A 80 0.08 -7.03 12.71
CA LEU A 80 -0.63 -5.79 13.04
C LEU A 80 0.34 -4.70 13.56
N PRO A 81 -0.01 -3.41 13.40
CA PRO A 81 -1.10 -2.91 12.57
C PRO A 81 -0.80 -3.09 11.07
N ARG A 82 -1.82 -3.47 10.28
CA ARG A 82 -1.70 -3.64 8.82
C ARG A 82 -1.81 -2.29 8.11
N LYS A 83 -0.77 -1.47 8.25
CA LYS A 83 -0.61 -0.14 7.63
C LYS A 83 0.48 -0.13 6.55
N ARG A 84 0.56 0.97 5.79
CA ARG A 84 1.63 1.20 4.82
C ARG A 84 2.99 1.28 5.53
N ALA A 85 4.02 0.70 4.94
CA ALA A 85 5.38 0.86 5.41
C ALA A 85 5.84 2.31 5.21
N ALA A 86 6.46 2.90 6.24
CA ALA A 86 7.00 4.26 6.16
C ALA A 86 8.20 4.39 5.20
N ARG A 87 8.92 3.29 4.95
CA ARG A 87 10.11 3.25 4.10
C ARG A 87 9.84 2.37 2.89
N HIS A 88 10.29 2.82 1.71
CA HIS A 88 10.21 2.05 0.46
C HIS A 88 11.18 0.85 0.43
N ARG A 89 12.38 1.01 1.00
CA ARG A 89 13.39 -0.07 1.08
C ARG A 89 13.09 -0.98 2.26
N GLY A 90 13.41 -2.27 2.11
CA GLY A 90 13.54 -3.20 3.24
C GLY A 90 14.54 -2.68 4.28
N LYS A 91 14.05 -2.29 5.47
CA LYS A 91 14.93 -2.02 6.61
C LYS A 91 15.36 -3.35 7.22
N VAL A 92 16.66 -3.58 7.35
CA VAL A 92 17.19 -4.67 8.18
C VAL A 92 17.03 -4.24 9.64
N LYS A 93 16.21 -4.97 10.40
CA LYS A 93 16.00 -4.70 11.83
C LYS A 93 17.00 -5.43 12.72
N SER A 94 17.50 -6.56 12.24
CA SER A 94 18.46 -7.44 12.92
C SER A 94 19.40 -8.00 11.87
N PHE A 95 20.69 -7.98 12.14
CA PHE A 95 21.70 -8.66 11.32
C PHE A 95 21.97 -10.06 11.89
N PRO A 96 22.57 -10.98 11.11
CA PRO A 96 23.02 -12.26 11.63
C PRO A 96 23.89 -12.08 12.86
N LYS A 97 23.85 -13.06 13.77
CA LYS A 97 24.71 -13.04 14.96
C LYS A 97 26.18 -12.99 14.54
N ASP A 98 26.94 -12.17 15.25
CA ASP A 98 28.36 -12.00 15.00
C ASP A 98 29.16 -13.16 15.62
N ASP A 99 30.20 -13.60 14.93
CA ASP A 99 31.07 -14.71 15.34
C ASP A 99 32.52 -14.34 15.03
N ALA A 100 33.27 -13.97 16.06
CA ALA A 100 34.64 -13.47 15.93
C ALA A 100 35.61 -14.50 15.33
N LYS A 101 35.28 -15.80 15.34
CA LYS A 101 36.13 -16.86 14.78
C LYS A 101 36.10 -16.90 13.25
N LYS A 102 35.06 -16.34 12.64
CA LYS A 102 34.90 -16.33 11.18
C LYS A 102 35.67 -15.15 10.57
N PRO A 103 36.12 -15.28 9.31
CA PRO A 103 36.70 -14.16 8.59
C PRO A 103 35.71 -13.01 8.48
N VAL A 104 36.25 -11.80 8.41
CA VAL A 104 35.47 -10.57 8.28
C VAL A 104 34.70 -10.58 6.96
N HIS A 105 33.39 -10.35 7.02
CA HIS A 105 32.53 -10.39 5.84
C HIS A 105 31.32 -9.44 5.96
N LEU A 106 30.73 -9.13 4.81
CA LEU A 106 29.49 -8.37 4.71
C LEU A 106 28.27 -9.28 4.85
N THR A 107 27.20 -8.76 5.47
CA THR A 107 26.02 -9.56 5.86
C THR A 107 24.80 -9.36 4.98
N ALA A 108 24.79 -8.34 4.12
CA ALA A 108 23.63 -7.97 3.31
C ALA A 108 24.02 -7.22 2.04
N ALA A 109 23.14 -7.26 1.04
CA ALA A 109 23.25 -6.52 -0.20
C ALA A 109 21.90 -5.93 -0.65
N MET A 110 21.93 -5.06 -1.66
CA MET A 110 20.73 -4.55 -2.32
C MET A 110 20.65 -5.02 -3.77
N GLY A 111 19.44 -5.31 -4.21
CA GLY A 111 19.12 -5.60 -5.61
C GLY A 111 17.74 -5.11 -5.99
N TYR A 112 17.37 -5.30 -7.25
CA TYR A 112 16.09 -4.89 -7.81
C TYR A 112 15.38 -6.10 -8.41
N LYS A 113 14.12 -6.29 -8.02
CA LYS A 113 13.32 -7.40 -8.55
C LYS A 113 13.06 -7.19 -10.05
N ALA A 114 13.65 -8.02 -10.91
CA ALA A 114 13.47 -7.93 -12.35
C ALA A 114 12.21 -8.65 -12.80
N GLY A 115 12.16 -9.97 -12.57
CA GLY A 115 11.08 -10.82 -13.00
C GLY A 115 11.18 -12.23 -12.43
N MET A 116 10.34 -13.12 -12.93
CA MET A 116 10.36 -14.54 -12.59
C MET A 116 10.48 -15.32 -13.89
N THR A 117 11.06 -16.51 -13.79
CA THR A 117 11.13 -17.51 -14.85
C THR A 117 11.01 -18.90 -14.22
N THR A 118 11.09 -19.96 -15.01
CA THR A 118 11.15 -21.33 -14.53
C THR A 118 12.50 -21.97 -14.84
N ILE A 119 12.87 -22.95 -14.03
CA ILE A 119 14.06 -23.77 -14.24
C ILE A 119 13.69 -25.24 -14.20
N VAL A 120 14.52 -26.08 -14.81
CA VAL A 120 14.57 -27.51 -14.55
C VAL A 120 15.87 -27.81 -13.80
N ARG A 121 15.76 -28.64 -12.78
CA ARG A 121 16.91 -29.15 -12.02
C ARG A 121 16.68 -30.59 -11.62
N ASP A 122 17.77 -31.30 -11.37
CA ASP A 122 17.68 -32.59 -10.70
C ASP A 122 17.47 -32.39 -9.19
N LEU A 123 16.52 -33.13 -8.63
CA LEU A 123 16.30 -33.16 -7.20
C LEU A 123 17.12 -34.30 -6.58
N ASP A 124 18.26 -33.96 -5.97
CA ASP A 124 19.00 -34.91 -5.14
C ASP A 124 18.63 -34.71 -3.66
N ARG A 125 17.60 -35.43 -3.24
CA ARG A 125 17.16 -35.45 -1.84
C ARG A 125 16.71 -36.87 -1.46
N PRO A 126 17.60 -37.66 -0.84
CA PRO A 126 17.25 -38.99 -0.34
C PRO A 126 16.01 -38.97 0.55
N GLY A 127 15.03 -39.82 0.24
CA GLY A 127 13.74 -39.91 0.92
C GLY A 127 12.61 -39.07 0.31
N ALA A 128 12.89 -38.19 -0.65
CA ALA A 128 11.83 -37.50 -1.39
C ALA A 128 11.26 -38.38 -2.52
N LYS A 129 9.94 -38.31 -2.78
CA LYS A 129 9.29 -39.03 -3.91
C LYS A 129 9.89 -38.69 -5.28
N ALA A 130 10.41 -37.48 -5.41
CA ALA A 130 11.03 -36.96 -6.63
C ALA A 130 12.57 -37.04 -6.59
N ASN A 131 13.17 -37.83 -5.69
CA ASN A 131 14.62 -38.01 -5.66
C ASN A 131 15.14 -38.56 -7.00
N LYS A 132 16.24 -38.00 -7.50
CA LYS A 132 16.84 -38.30 -8.81
C LYS A 132 15.87 -38.12 -9.99
N LYS A 133 14.87 -37.25 -9.83
CA LYS A 133 13.96 -36.84 -10.90
C LYS A 133 14.13 -35.37 -11.19
N GLU A 134 13.83 -35.01 -12.42
CA GLU A 134 13.76 -33.63 -12.86
C GLU A 134 12.54 -32.95 -12.25
N VAL A 135 12.75 -31.74 -11.72
CA VAL A 135 11.69 -30.93 -11.15
C VAL A 135 11.74 -29.55 -11.77
N VAL A 136 10.58 -29.08 -12.21
CA VAL A 136 10.38 -27.70 -12.64
C VAL A 136 10.08 -26.84 -11.42
N GLU A 137 10.83 -25.77 -11.23
CA GLU A 137 10.60 -24.83 -10.13
C GLU A 137 10.56 -23.39 -10.64
N ALA A 138 9.64 -22.60 -10.08
CA ALA A 138 9.60 -21.16 -10.32
C ALA A 138 10.73 -20.47 -9.56
N VAL A 139 11.36 -19.49 -10.21
CA VAL A 139 12.46 -18.69 -9.65
C VAL A 139 12.19 -17.21 -9.84
N THR A 140 12.73 -16.38 -8.96
CA THR A 140 12.78 -14.92 -9.16
C THR A 140 14.21 -14.49 -9.46
N VAL A 141 14.37 -13.65 -10.48
CA VAL A 141 15.64 -13.00 -10.82
C VAL A 141 15.69 -11.61 -10.19
N VAL A 142 16.78 -11.35 -9.47
CA VAL A 142 17.08 -10.06 -8.83
C VAL A 142 18.34 -9.49 -9.48
N ASP A 143 18.19 -8.33 -10.14
CA ASP A 143 19.31 -7.57 -10.72
C ASP A 143 20.08 -6.88 -9.60
N THR A 144 21.37 -7.17 -9.48
CA THR A 144 22.25 -6.76 -8.38
C THR A 144 23.47 -6.02 -8.94
N PRO A 145 23.31 -4.74 -9.35
CA PRO A 145 24.47 -3.93 -9.72
C PRO A 145 25.43 -3.80 -8.52
N PRO A 146 26.75 -3.70 -8.76
CA PRO A 146 27.73 -3.54 -7.68
C PRO A 146 27.38 -2.37 -6.76
N MET A 147 27.57 -2.56 -5.46
CA MET A 147 27.37 -1.51 -4.46
C MET A 147 28.67 -0.78 -4.19
N ILE A 148 28.66 0.55 -4.11
CA ILE A 148 29.84 1.30 -3.70
C ILE A 148 29.78 1.54 -2.20
N VAL A 149 30.86 1.21 -1.51
CA VAL A 149 31.05 1.54 -0.11
C VAL A 149 31.56 2.97 0.03
N VAL A 150 30.90 3.77 0.86
CA VAL A 150 31.12 5.22 0.97
C VAL A 150 31.37 5.71 2.39
N GLY A 151 31.34 4.83 3.37
CA GLY A 151 31.60 5.22 4.75
C GLY A 151 31.45 4.07 5.73
N LEU A 152 31.69 4.38 7.00
CA LEU A 152 31.70 3.44 8.11
C LEU A 152 31.07 4.10 9.34
N VAL A 153 30.22 3.36 10.05
CA VAL A 153 29.50 3.80 11.24
C VAL A 153 29.89 2.88 12.39
N GLY A 154 30.40 3.48 13.47
CA GLY A 154 30.67 2.79 14.72
C GLY A 154 29.49 2.90 15.68
N TYR A 155 29.11 1.79 16.31
CA TYR A 155 28.07 1.74 17.33
C TYR A 155 28.64 1.32 18.68
N ILE A 156 28.29 2.09 19.71
CA ILE A 156 28.55 1.76 21.12
C ILE A 156 27.31 1.08 21.70
N GLU A 157 27.54 0.05 22.50
CA GLU A 157 26.52 -0.55 23.34
C GLU A 157 26.35 0.27 24.62
N THR A 158 25.15 0.81 24.80
CA THR A 158 24.76 1.53 26.02
C THR A 158 23.65 0.74 26.73
N PRO A 159 23.37 0.99 28.02
CA PRO A 159 22.27 0.32 28.73
C PRO A 159 20.89 0.52 28.07
N ARG A 160 20.71 1.56 27.24
CA ARG A 160 19.48 1.83 26.47
C ARG A 160 19.46 1.18 25.08
N GLY A 161 20.54 0.49 24.69
CA GLY A 161 20.75 -0.13 23.38
C GLY A 161 21.92 0.47 22.59
N LEU A 162 22.00 0.12 21.31
CA LEU A 162 23.06 0.59 20.42
C LEU A 162 22.89 2.07 20.06
N ARG A 163 23.94 2.86 20.23
CA ARG A 163 24.01 4.27 19.84
C ARG A 163 25.14 4.49 18.84
N SER A 164 24.88 5.21 17.76
CA SER A 164 25.93 5.59 16.80
C SER A 164 26.91 6.56 17.46
N LEU A 165 28.20 6.22 17.44
CA LEU A 165 29.28 7.06 17.98
C LEU A 165 29.74 8.09 16.95
N THR A 166 30.20 7.60 15.81
CA THR A 166 30.78 8.40 14.72
C THR A 166 30.46 7.74 13.38
N THR A 167 30.38 8.58 12.35
CA THR A 167 30.21 8.16 10.96
C THR A 167 31.34 8.75 10.14
N VAL A 168 32.23 7.90 9.66
CA VAL A 168 33.30 8.25 8.74
C VAL A 168 32.78 8.11 7.32
N TRP A 169 33.04 9.11 6.47
CA TRP A 169 32.74 9.05 5.04
C TRP A 169 34.01 9.01 4.21
N ALA A 170 33.92 8.41 3.03
CA ALA A 170 34.94 8.45 2.00
C ALA A 170 35.11 9.87 1.43
N GLU A 171 36.21 10.11 0.75
CA GLU A 171 36.58 11.43 0.21
C GLU A 171 35.70 11.81 -0.98
N HIS A 172 35.60 10.90 -1.95
CA HIS A 172 34.91 11.13 -3.21
C HIS A 172 33.58 10.40 -3.27
N LEU A 173 32.50 11.16 -3.05
CA LEU A 173 31.14 10.66 -3.18
C LEU A 173 30.55 10.95 -4.57
N SER A 174 30.00 9.90 -5.19
CA SER A 174 29.30 9.99 -6.46
C SER A 174 28.04 10.86 -6.40
N ASP A 175 27.67 11.47 -7.52
CA ASP A 175 26.43 12.25 -7.63
C ASP A 175 25.16 11.43 -7.36
N GLU A 176 25.20 10.11 -7.59
CA GLU A 176 24.06 9.23 -7.33
C GLU A 176 23.70 9.16 -5.85
N VAL A 177 24.71 9.09 -4.96
CA VAL A 177 24.49 9.09 -3.51
C VAL A 177 24.24 10.50 -3.00
N LYS A 178 24.87 11.53 -3.56
CA LYS A 178 24.58 12.93 -3.20
C LYS A 178 23.10 13.28 -3.44
N ARG A 179 22.48 12.75 -4.51
CA ARG A 179 21.02 12.86 -4.74
C ARG A 179 20.17 12.33 -3.59
N ARG A 180 20.68 11.43 -2.73
CA ARG A 180 19.96 10.90 -1.55
C ARG A 180 19.57 12.03 -0.59
N PHE A 181 20.46 13.01 -0.42
CA PHE A 181 20.35 14.14 0.52
C PHE A 181 19.48 15.29 0.01
N TYR A 182 19.04 15.23 -1.25
CA TYR A 182 18.16 16.24 -1.83
C TYR A 182 16.79 15.65 -2.19
N LYS A 183 15.74 16.45 -2.02
CA LYS A 183 14.44 16.19 -2.66
C LYS A 183 14.52 16.57 -4.14
N ASN A 184 14.95 17.81 -4.43
CA ASN A 184 15.08 18.36 -5.78
C ASN A 184 16.54 18.60 -6.15
N TRP A 185 17.16 17.66 -6.89
CA TRP A 185 18.57 17.76 -7.28
C TRP A 185 18.85 18.92 -8.26
N TYR A 186 17.97 19.11 -9.24
CA TYR A 186 18.18 20.08 -10.33
C TYR A 186 18.22 21.53 -9.83
N LYS A 187 17.30 21.92 -8.93
CA LYS A 187 17.23 23.26 -8.35
C LYS A 187 18.28 23.52 -7.25
N SER A 188 18.97 22.48 -6.78
CA SER A 188 19.91 22.60 -5.67
C SER A 188 21.29 23.07 -6.13
N LYS A 189 22.01 23.81 -5.28
CA LYS A 189 23.42 24.16 -5.48
C LYS A 189 24.40 22.98 -5.30
N LYS A 190 23.88 21.76 -5.00
CA LYS A 190 24.64 20.50 -4.87
C LYS A 190 25.85 20.57 -3.90
N LYS A 191 25.71 21.29 -2.77
CA LYS A 191 26.76 21.51 -1.77
C LYS A 191 26.98 20.37 -0.75
N ALA A 192 26.30 19.22 -0.89
CA ALA A 192 26.47 18.10 0.02
C ALA A 192 27.90 17.56 -0.05
N PHE A 193 28.52 17.39 1.12
CA PHE A 193 29.91 16.90 1.31
C PHE A 193 31.02 17.78 0.74
N THR A 194 30.76 18.99 0.24
CA THR A 194 31.84 19.85 -0.30
C THR A 194 32.81 20.31 0.77
N LYS A 195 32.32 20.65 1.97
CA LYS A 195 33.20 21.00 3.11
C LYS A 195 33.95 19.79 3.64
N TYR A 196 33.32 18.61 3.60
CA TYR A 196 33.92 17.37 4.06
C TYR A 196 35.11 16.96 3.17
N ALA A 197 34.92 17.01 1.84
CA ALA A 197 35.99 16.75 0.88
C ALA A 197 37.16 17.75 1.02
N LYS A 198 36.87 19.05 1.20
CA LYS A 198 37.93 20.06 1.46
C LYS A 198 38.72 19.78 2.75
N LYS A 199 38.02 19.47 3.83
CA LYS A 199 38.66 19.11 5.11
C LYS A 199 39.54 17.87 4.98
N HIS A 200 39.14 16.93 4.12
CA HIS A 200 39.92 15.73 3.80
C HIS A 200 41.25 16.08 3.13
N SER A 201 41.19 16.90 2.07
CA SER A 201 42.36 17.31 1.31
C SER A 201 43.31 18.21 2.11
N GLU A 202 42.79 19.11 2.94
CA GLU A 202 43.59 20.09 3.70
C GLU A 202 44.31 19.49 4.91
N ASN A 203 43.76 18.42 5.53
CA ASN A 203 44.32 17.81 6.75
C ASN A 203 44.96 16.43 6.50
N SER A 204 45.27 16.08 5.25
CA SER A 204 45.84 14.77 4.85
C SER A 204 45.12 13.56 5.49
N GLY A 205 43.79 13.62 5.65
CA GLY A 205 43.01 12.53 6.25
C GLY A 205 43.19 12.30 7.76
N ALA A 206 43.98 13.09 8.50
CA ALA A 206 44.25 12.87 9.92
C ALA A 206 42.98 12.82 10.80
N SER A 207 41.98 13.65 10.46
CA SER A 207 40.68 13.65 11.15
C SER A 207 39.96 12.31 11.02
N ILE A 208 40.10 11.61 9.89
CA ILE A 208 39.45 10.32 9.65
C ILE A 208 40.20 9.22 10.38
N THR A 209 41.53 9.21 10.33
CA THR A 209 42.33 8.24 11.07
C THR A 209 41.99 8.28 12.55
N ARG A 210 41.87 9.49 13.13
CA ARG A 210 41.42 9.69 14.51
C ARG A 210 40.00 9.17 14.76
N GLU A 211 39.07 9.39 13.84
CA GLU A 211 37.70 8.87 13.97
C GLU A 211 37.64 7.34 13.84
N LEU A 212 38.46 6.74 12.98
CA LEU A 212 38.59 5.29 12.83
C LEU A 212 39.20 4.66 14.09
N GLU A 213 40.24 5.25 14.65
CA GLU A 213 40.82 4.84 15.95
C GLU A 213 39.79 4.92 17.09
N ARG A 214 38.97 5.98 17.09
CA ARG A 214 37.86 6.11 18.05
C ARG A 214 36.84 4.97 17.89
N ILE A 215 36.56 4.53 16.65
CA ILE A 215 35.68 3.39 16.40
C ILE A 215 36.34 2.10 16.92
N LYS A 216 37.61 1.87 16.61
CA LYS A 216 38.37 0.70 17.11
C LYS A 216 38.36 0.60 18.63
N LYS A 217 38.46 1.74 19.34
CA LYS A 217 38.54 1.79 20.81
C LYS A 217 37.20 1.57 21.53
N TYR A 218 36.12 2.19 21.04
CA TYR A 218 34.87 2.28 21.82
C TYR A 218 33.71 1.46 21.24
N CYS A 219 33.73 1.11 19.96
CA CYS A 219 32.57 0.50 19.33
C CYS A 219 32.57 -1.02 19.47
N THR A 220 31.39 -1.60 19.67
CA THR A 220 31.18 -3.06 19.66
C THR A 220 30.72 -3.55 18.29
N VAL A 221 29.93 -2.73 17.58
CA VAL A 221 29.37 -3.07 16.26
C VAL A 221 29.84 -2.05 15.23
N VAL A 222 30.31 -2.57 14.09
CA VAL A 222 30.77 -1.76 12.95
C VAL A 222 29.87 -2.02 11.75
N ARG A 223 29.44 -0.96 11.07
CA ARG A 223 28.63 -1.05 9.86
C ARG A 223 29.19 -0.21 8.74
N VAL A 224 29.21 -0.77 7.53
CA VAL A 224 29.55 -0.04 6.31
C VAL A 224 28.33 0.69 5.77
N LEU A 225 28.53 1.90 5.27
CA LEU A 225 27.57 2.62 4.46
C LEU A 225 27.82 2.29 2.99
N ALA A 226 26.88 1.58 2.37
CA ALA A 226 26.95 1.21 0.96
C ALA A 226 25.75 1.78 0.19
N HIS A 227 26.00 2.21 -1.05
CA HIS A 227 24.93 2.63 -1.95
C HIS A 227 24.87 1.81 -3.24
N THR A 228 23.65 1.65 -3.77
CA THR A 228 23.44 1.03 -5.08
C THR A 228 23.93 1.93 -6.22
N GLN A 229 24.37 1.34 -7.33
CA GLN A 229 24.58 2.03 -8.61
C GLN A 229 23.32 1.93 -9.48
N ILE A 230 22.36 2.84 -9.31
CA ILE A 230 21.04 2.69 -9.95
C ILE A 230 21.06 3.02 -11.45
N ARG A 231 22.01 3.83 -11.92
CA ARG A 231 22.14 4.15 -13.36
C ARG A 231 22.51 2.96 -14.22
N LYS A 232 23.13 1.94 -13.63
CA LYS A 232 23.45 0.67 -14.31
C LYS A 232 22.21 -0.21 -14.52
N THR A 233 21.08 0.13 -13.90
CA THR A 233 19.81 -0.58 -14.10
C THR A 233 18.95 0.14 -15.14
N PRO A 234 18.01 -0.55 -15.83
CA PRO A 234 17.09 0.07 -16.79
C PRO A 234 16.01 0.97 -16.13
N LEU A 235 16.19 1.37 -14.88
CA LEU A 235 15.22 2.14 -14.11
C LEU A 235 15.35 3.63 -14.39
N LYS A 236 14.21 4.33 -14.46
CA LYS A 236 14.17 5.80 -14.61
C LYS A 236 14.74 6.54 -13.39
N GLN A 237 14.76 5.91 -12.22
CA GLN A 237 15.22 6.53 -10.97
C GLN A 237 16.74 6.67 -10.99
N LYS A 238 17.25 7.89 -10.80
CA LYS A 238 18.71 8.19 -10.74
C LYS A 238 19.25 8.33 -9.30
N LYS A 239 18.38 8.24 -8.30
CA LYS A 239 18.69 8.46 -6.88
C LYS A 239 19.10 7.13 -6.23
N ALA A 240 20.37 6.97 -5.87
CA ALA A 240 20.89 5.73 -5.27
C ALA A 240 20.31 5.48 -3.87
N HIS A 241 20.10 4.21 -3.53
CA HIS A 241 19.69 3.80 -2.18
C HIS A 241 20.92 3.61 -1.30
N LEU A 242 20.96 4.29 -0.14
CA LEU A 242 22.06 4.20 0.83
C LEU A 242 21.64 3.35 2.03
N MET A 243 22.35 2.27 2.32
CA MET A 243 22.08 1.39 3.46
C MET A 243 23.30 1.20 4.34
N GLU A 244 23.04 0.88 5.61
CA GLU A 244 24.05 0.30 6.49
C GLU A 244 24.06 -1.22 6.31
N ILE A 245 25.24 -1.81 6.20
CA ILE A 245 25.49 -3.25 6.20
C ILE A 245 26.42 -3.55 7.37
N GLN A 246 26.04 -4.47 8.26
CA GLN A 246 26.89 -4.85 9.36
C GLN A 246 28.04 -5.73 8.89
N ILE A 247 29.23 -5.46 9.41
CA ILE A 247 30.41 -6.30 9.23
C ILE A 247 30.45 -7.28 10.40
N ASN A 248 30.51 -8.57 10.09
CA ASN A 248 30.65 -9.64 11.08
C ASN A 248 31.97 -10.38 10.86
N GLY A 249 32.47 -11.05 11.91
CA GLY A 249 33.74 -11.79 11.88
C GLY A 249 34.92 -11.00 12.43
N GLY A 250 35.94 -11.70 12.92
CA GLY A 250 37.18 -11.12 13.43
C GLY A 250 37.03 -10.17 14.63
N SER A 251 38.11 -9.46 14.93
CA SER A 251 38.14 -8.42 15.96
C SER A 251 37.50 -7.11 15.45
N VAL A 252 37.23 -6.17 16.35
CA VAL A 252 36.70 -4.85 15.97
C VAL A 252 37.70 -4.08 15.09
N ALA A 253 39.00 -4.22 15.34
CA ALA A 253 40.04 -3.59 14.53
C ALA A 253 40.00 -4.10 13.08
N ASP A 254 39.94 -5.44 12.91
CA ASP A 254 39.86 -6.08 11.59
C ASP A 254 38.62 -5.63 10.82
N LYS A 255 37.48 -5.46 11.49
CA LYS A 255 36.25 -4.94 10.88
C LYS A 255 36.41 -3.52 10.37
N VAL A 256 37.09 -2.65 11.14
CA VAL A 256 37.32 -1.26 10.75
C VAL A 256 38.27 -1.19 9.55
N ASP A 257 39.35 -1.98 9.57
CA ASP A 257 40.34 -2.00 8.49
C ASP A 257 39.73 -2.58 7.20
N PHE A 258 39.01 -3.70 7.29
CA PHE A 258 38.23 -4.25 6.18
C PHE A 258 37.24 -3.23 5.60
N GLY A 259 36.51 -2.51 6.45
CA GLY A 259 35.56 -1.50 6.01
C GLY A 259 36.22 -0.29 5.36
N LYS A 260 37.39 0.14 5.85
CA LYS A 260 38.19 1.23 5.28
C LYS A 260 38.75 0.84 3.91
N ASP A 261 39.25 -0.39 3.76
CA ASP A 261 39.81 -0.89 2.50
C ASP A 261 38.79 -0.96 1.37
N LEU A 262 37.50 -1.07 1.72
CA LEU A 262 36.39 -1.06 0.78
C LEU A 262 35.94 0.35 0.35
N PHE A 263 36.48 1.43 0.94
CA PHE A 263 36.06 2.79 0.58
C PHE A 263 36.24 3.05 -0.92
N GLU A 264 35.19 3.60 -1.54
CA GLU A 264 35.10 3.96 -2.96
C GLU A 264 35.18 2.77 -3.94
N LYS A 265 35.34 1.55 -3.43
CA LYS A 265 35.42 0.34 -4.24
C LYS A 265 34.02 -0.27 -4.49
N PRO A 266 33.80 -0.88 -5.67
CA PRO A 266 32.59 -1.64 -5.95
C PRO A 266 32.66 -3.01 -5.25
N VAL A 267 31.61 -3.33 -4.51
CA VAL A 267 31.37 -4.65 -3.91
C VAL A 267 30.38 -5.40 -4.80
N SER A 268 30.84 -6.50 -5.38
CA SER A 268 30.04 -7.42 -6.19
C SER A 268 29.31 -8.43 -5.31
N ILE A 269 28.24 -9.02 -5.84
CA ILE A 269 27.30 -9.84 -5.06
C ILE A 269 27.87 -11.21 -4.64
N ASP A 270 28.79 -11.75 -5.44
CA ASP A 270 29.55 -12.98 -5.22
C ASP A 270 30.48 -12.91 -4.01
N THR A 271 30.96 -11.72 -3.64
CA THR A 271 31.76 -11.54 -2.42
C THR A 271 30.92 -11.66 -1.14
N ILE A 272 29.59 -11.56 -1.26
CA ILE A 272 28.66 -11.55 -0.13
C ILE A 272 27.94 -12.89 -0.02
N PHE A 273 27.39 -13.39 -1.12
CA PHE A 273 26.59 -14.61 -1.15
C PHE A 273 27.24 -15.67 -2.01
N GLU A 274 27.02 -16.92 -1.63
CA GLU A 274 27.48 -18.08 -2.38
C GLU A 274 26.31 -18.77 -3.09
N GLN A 275 26.63 -19.55 -4.13
CA GLN A 275 25.64 -20.45 -4.73
C GLN A 275 25.20 -21.49 -3.69
N ASP A 276 23.94 -21.92 -3.77
CA ASP A 276 23.31 -22.86 -2.84
C ASP A 276 23.13 -22.36 -1.40
N GLU A 277 23.51 -21.12 -1.09
CA GLU A 277 23.25 -20.52 0.22
C GLU A 277 21.75 -20.22 0.42
N MET A 278 21.32 -20.24 1.68
CA MET A 278 19.99 -19.78 2.10
C MET A 278 20.05 -18.32 2.55
N ILE A 279 19.27 -17.47 1.88
CA ILE A 279 19.20 -16.04 2.12
C ILE A 279 17.80 -15.60 2.56
N ASP A 280 17.77 -14.45 3.23
CA ASP A 280 16.55 -13.76 3.58
C ASP A 280 16.34 -12.55 2.67
N VAL A 281 15.10 -12.37 2.23
CA VAL A 281 14.71 -11.31 1.32
C VAL A 281 13.79 -10.33 2.02
N ILE A 282 14.26 -9.11 2.21
CA ILE A 282 13.56 -8.05 2.93
C ILE A 282 13.09 -6.99 1.94
N ALA A 283 11.78 -6.82 1.82
CA ALA A 283 11.20 -5.80 0.96
C ALA A 283 9.81 -5.37 1.41
N VAL A 284 9.28 -4.38 0.71
CA VAL A 284 7.89 -3.96 0.86
C VAL A 284 7.02 -4.77 -0.10
N THR A 285 5.83 -5.22 0.31
CA THR A 285 4.90 -5.97 -0.55
C THR A 285 4.20 -5.07 -1.58
N LYS A 286 3.65 -5.66 -2.65
CA LYS A 286 2.81 -4.91 -3.60
C LYS A 286 1.66 -4.24 -2.85
N GLY A 287 1.37 -2.98 -3.20
CA GLY A 287 0.22 -2.26 -2.64
C GLY A 287 -1.06 -2.68 -3.35
N HIS A 288 -2.12 -2.94 -2.58
CA HIS A 288 -3.45 -3.24 -3.09
C HIS A 288 -4.49 -2.17 -2.68
N GLY A 289 -4.06 -1.11 -2.00
CA GLY A 289 -4.93 -0.02 -1.54
C GLY A 289 -5.85 -0.42 -0.39
N PHE A 290 -6.94 0.33 -0.23
CA PHE A 290 -7.99 0.02 0.73
C PHE A 290 -8.77 -1.21 0.26
N ASN A 291 -8.87 -2.23 1.11
CA ASN A 291 -9.56 -3.48 0.81
C ASN A 291 -10.59 -3.83 1.89
N GLY A 292 -11.69 -4.44 1.45
CA GLY A 292 -12.72 -5.00 2.33
C GLY A 292 -12.20 -6.19 3.15
N VAL A 293 -12.96 -6.58 4.17
CA VAL A 293 -12.54 -7.58 5.16
C VAL A 293 -12.22 -8.94 4.51
N THR A 294 -13.03 -9.36 3.53
CA THR A 294 -12.87 -10.64 2.83
C THR A 294 -11.51 -10.75 2.14
N SER A 295 -11.13 -9.79 1.29
CA SER A 295 -9.83 -9.85 0.59
C SER A 295 -8.66 -9.58 1.53
N ARG A 296 -8.85 -8.68 2.52
CA ARG A 296 -7.79 -8.31 3.46
C ARG A 296 -7.42 -9.46 4.40
N TRP A 297 -8.41 -10.14 4.97
CA TRP A 297 -8.24 -11.13 6.05
C TRP A 297 -8.61 -12.56 5.66
N GLY A 298 -9.19 -12.79 4.47
CA GLY A 298 -9.64 -14.11 4.05
C GLY A 298 -10.87 -14.60 4.81
N THR A 299 -11.73 -13.69 5.28
CA THR A 299 -12.97 -14.08 5.99
C THR A 299 -13.96 -14.74 5.04
N LYS A 300 -14.73 -15.71 5.57
CA LYS A 300 -15.81 -16.34 4.81
C LYS A 300 -16.87 -15.30 4.42
N LYS A 301 -17.32 -15.31 3.17
CA LYS A 301 -18.43 -14.48 2.69
C LYS A 301 -19.74 -14.93 3.35
N LEU A 302 -20.63 -13.99 3.65
CA LEU A 302 -21.95 -14.29 4.18
C LEU A 302 -22.87 -14.89 3.09
N PRO A 303 -23.99 -15.53 3.46
CA PRO A 303 -24.96 -16.05 2.50
C PRO A 303 -25.47 -14.98 1.54
N ARG A 304 -25.80 -15.37 0.30
CA ARG A 304 -26.25 -14.46 -0.76
C ARG A 304 -27.46 -13.60 -0.37
N LYS A 305 -28.35 -14.13 0.48
CA LYS A 305 -29.58 -13.45 0.95
C LYS A 305 -29.35 -12.39 2.05
N THR A 306 -28.10 -12.09 2.40
CA THR A 306 -27.80 -11.13 3.47
C THR A 306 -28.11 -9.70 3.02
N HIS A 307 -28.95 -9.00 3.78
CA HIS A 307 -29.24 -7.60 3.57
C HIS A 307 -28.03 -6.70 3.90
N LYS A 308 -27.89 -5.57 3.18
CA LYS A 308 -26.74 -4.64 3.28
C LYS A 308 -25.39 -5.30 2.96
N GLY A 309 -25.37 -6.26 2.04
CA GLY A 309 -24.16 -6.86 1.46
C GLY A 309 -23.57 -8.07 2.20
N LEU A 310 -22.84 -8.90 1.45
CA LEU A 310 -22.32 -10.20 1.91
C LEU A 310 -20.80 -10.24 2.20
N ARG A 311 -20.04 -9.22 1.79
CA ARG A 311 -18.57 -9.16 1.92
C ARG A 311 -18.12 -8.41 3.19
N LYS A 312 -18.78 -8.73 4.31
CA LYS A 312 -18.57 -8.13 5.63
C LYS A 312 -18.44 -9.21 6.69
N VAL A 313 -18.03 -8.81 7.88
CA VAL A 313 -18.12 -9.65 9.09
C VAL A 313 -19.47 -9.33 9.75
N ALA A 314 -20.22 -10.35 10.12
CA ALA A 314 -21.55 -10.18 10.71
C ALA A 314 -21.48 -9.66 12.15
N CYS A 315 -20.75 -10.37 13.02
CA CYS A 315 -20.55 -10.00 14.42
C CYS A 315 -19.16 -9.41 14.63
N ILE A 316 -19.08 -8.15 15.05
CA ILE A 316 -17.81 -7.43 15.31
C ILE A 316 -17.30 -7.58 16.75
N GLY A 317 -18.09 -8.17 17.64
CA GLY A 317 -17.78 -8.34 19.05
C GLY A 317 -19.01 -8.79 19.84
N ALA A 318 -18.81 -9.35 21.03
CA ALA A 318 -19.89 -9.55 21.99
C ALA A 318 -20.31 -8.19 22.60
N TRP A 319 -21.38 -8.17 23.39
CA TRP A 319 -21.81 -6.95 24.10
C TRP A 319 -20.71 -6.45 25.04
N HIS A 320 -20.18 -7.34 25.87
CA HIS A 320 -19.08 -7.05 26.78
C HIS A 320 -17.79 -7.66 26.22
N PRO A 321 -16.68 -6.91 26.12
CA PRO A 321 -16.50 -5.51 26.52
C PRO A 321 -17.13 -4.51 25.54
N SER A 322 -17.52 -3.32 26.03
CA SER A 322 -18.20 -2.25 25.29
C SER A 322 -17.30 -1.49 24.28
N HIS A 323 -16.41 -2.20 23.61
CA HIS A 323 -15.59 -1.67 22.52
C HIS A 323 -15.21 -2.79 21.55
N VAL A 324 -14.94 -2.42 20.31
CA VAL A 324 -14.48 -3.39 19.30
C VAL A 324 -13.02 -3.75 19.59
N GLN A 325 -12.76 -5.04 19.83
CA GLN A 325 -11.39 -5.49 20.04
C GLN A 325 -10.55 -5.29 18.77
N TRP A 326 -9.29 -4.86 18.94
CA TRP A 326 -8.32 -4.68 17.85
C TRP A 326 -8.00 -5.98 17.09
N THR A 327 -8.32 -7.12 17.71
CA THR A 327 -8.19 -8.45 17.13
C THR A 327 -9.25 -8.71 16.05
N VAL A 328 -10.34 -7.95 15.97
CA VAL A 328 -11.41 -8.20 15.01
C VAL A 328 -10.98 -7.78 13.60
N ALA A 329 -11.29 -8.61 12.61
CA ALA A 329 -10.95 -8.33 11.22
C ALA A 329 -11.79 -7.16 10.69
N ARG A 330 -11.12 -6.06 10.32
CA ARG A 330 -11.74 -4.84 9.75
C ARG A 330 -11.21 -4.53 8.35
N ALA A 331 -11.95 -3.73 7.59
CA ALA A 331 -11.52 -3.21 6.30
C ALA A 331 -10.35 -2.23 6.49
N GLY A 332 -9.58 -1.97 5.43
CA GLY A 332 -8.46 -1.04 5.48
C GLY A 332 -7.35 -1.39 4.50
N GLN A 333 -6.19 -0.77 4.69
CA GLN A 333 -5.02 -0.98 3.84
C GLN A 333 -4.64 -2.47 3.72
N MET A 334 -4.41 -2.92 2.49
CA MET A 334 -3.80 -4.21 2.16
C MET A 334 -2.59 -4.01 1.24
N GLY A 335 -1.51 -4.69 1.58
CA GLY A 335 -0.27 -4.58 0.83
C GLY A 335 0.49 -3.29 1.14
N TYR A 336 1.66 -3.17 0.53
CA TYR A 336 2.63 -2.13 0.88
C TYR A 336 3.13 -2.24 2.33
N HIS A 337 3.28 -3.46 2.84
CA HIS A 337 3.81 -3.74 4.17
C HIS A 337 5.28 -4.15 4.07
N HIS A 338 6.09 -3.83 5.07
CA HIS A 338 7.45 -4.37 5.19
C HIS A 338 7.38 -5.85 5.58
N ARG A 339 8.11 -6.71 4.87
CA ARG A 339 8.20 -8.14 5.12
C ARG A 339 9.64 -8.60 4.99
N THR A 340 10.02 -9.49 5.91
CA THR A 340 11.21 -10.32 5.81
C THR A 340 10.73 -11.71 5.41
N SER A 341 10.97 -12.10 4.16
CA SER A 341 10.73 -13.44 3.68
C SER A 341 12.00 -14.24 3.89
N VAL A 342 11.92 -15.31 4.68
CA VAL A 342 13.11 -16.05 5.14
C VAL A 342 13.34 -17.32 4.33
N ASN A 343 14.57 -17.81 4.35
CA ASN A 343 14.94 -19.14 3.85
C ASN A 343 14.68 -19.33 2.35
N HIS A 344 15.09 -18.36 1.54
CA HIS A 344 15.12 -18.52 0.10
C HIS A 344 16.47 -19.06 -0.35
N LYS A 345 16.48 -20.12 -1.17
CA LYS A 345 17.72 -20.69 -1.69
C LYS A 345 18.21 -19.92 -2.92
N VAL A 346 19.50 -19.64 -2.97
CA VAL A 346 20.18 -19.10 -4.15
C VAL A 346 20.48 -20.27 -5.09
N TYR A 347 20.01 -20.19 -6.33
CA TYR A 347 20.24 -21.23 -7.34
C TYR A 347 21.36 -20.91 -8.28
N ARG A 348 21.56 -19.62 -8.58
CA ARG A 348 22.67 -19.15 -9.39
C ARG A 348 22.97 -17.71 -9.05
N ILE A 349 24.26 -17.39 -9.05
CA ILE A 349 24.76 -16.02 -9.10
C ILE A 349 25.38 -15.87 -10.48
N GLY A 350 24.77 -15.06 -11.33
CA GLY A 350 25.22 -14.87 -12.71
C GLY A 350 25.97 -13.56 -12.86
N LYS A 351 27.01 -13.57 -13.69
CA LYS A 351 27.76 -12.37 -14.06
C LYS A 351 27.09 -11.64 -15.23
N GLY A 352 27.06 -10.31 -15.16
CA GLY A 352 26.45 -9.48 -16.21
C GLY A 352 27.18 -9.55 -17.55
N ASP A 353 28.51 -9.67 -17.51
CA ASP A 353 29.37 -9.66 -18.70
C ASP A 353 29.38 -11.00 -19.44
N ALA A 354 28.96 -12.09 -18.78
CA ALA A 354 28.95 -13.43 -19.35
C ALA A 354 27.77 -13.63 -20.31
N GLU A 355 28.06 -14.03 -21.56
CA GLU A 355 27.03 -14.23 -22.59
C GLU A 355 26.23 -15.53 -22.43
N ASP A 356 26.74 -16.43 -21.59
CA ASP A 356 26.22 -17.75 -21.27
C ASP A 356 25.67 -17.83 -19.84
N ASN A 357 25.38 -16.69 -19.20
CA ASN A 357 24.95 -16.65 -17.80
C ASN A 357 23.63 -17.38 -17.49
N ALA A 358 22.81 -17.68 -18.50
CA ALA A 358 21.62 -18.52 -18.39
C ALA A 358 21.74 -19.90 -19.06
N SER A 359 22.88 -20.21 -19.67
CA SER A 359 23.15 -21.54 -20.20
C SER A 359 23.52 -22.53 -19.09
N THR A 360 23.32 -23.80 -19.36
CA THR A 360 23.68 -24.93 -18.48
C THR A 360 24.58 -25.91 -19.26
N GLU A 361 25.13 -26.91 -18.59
CA GLU A 361 25.97 -27.94 -19.23
C GLU A 361 25.23 -28.72 -20.33
N ILE A 362 23.89 -28.77 -20.26
CA ILE A 362 23.03 -29.47 -21.22
C ILE A 362 22.65 -28.54 -22.39
N ASP A 363 22.61 -27.22 -22.17
CA ASP A 363 22.25 -26.27 -23.21
C ASP A 363 23.38 -26.16 -24.25
N VAL A 364 23.08 -26.53 -25.49
CA VAL A 364 24.00 -26.37 -26.63
C VAL A 364 24.17 -24.90 -27.03
N THR A 365 23.15 -24.06 -26.77
CA THR A 365 23.13 -22.65 -27.18
C THR A 365 23.46 -21.72 -26.02
N LYS A 366 24.26 -20.69 -26.30
CA LYS A 366 24.55 -19.60 -25.37
C LYS A 366 23.31 -18.72 -25.21
N LYS A 367 22.86 -18.52 -23.97
CA LYS A 367 21.68 -17.74 -23.62
C LYS A 367 22.00 -16.80 -22.45
N LYS A 368 21.46 -15.58 -22.54
CA LYS A 368 21.44 -14.62 -21.45
C LYS A 368 20.15 -14.76 -20.64
N ILE A 369 20.19 -14.41 -19.35
CA ILE A 369 19.02 -14.49 -18.46
C ILE A 369 17.86 -13.58 -18.87
N THR A 370 18.12 -12.57 -19.69
CA THR A 370 17.10 -11.67 -20.21
C THR A 370 16.23 -12.44 -21.22
N PRO A 371 14.92 -12.63 -20.93
CA PRO A 371 14.05 -13.38 -21.83
C PRO A 371 13.80 -12.62 -23.14
N LEU A 372 13.29 -13.30 -24.16
CA LEU A 372 12.93 -12.65 -25.43
C LEU A 372 11.98 -11.47 -25.23
N GLY A 373 12.37 -10.29 -25.73
CA GLY A 373 11.62 -9.03 -25.53
C GLY A 373 11.84 -8.37 -24.16
N GLY A 374 12.73 -8.91 -23.34
CA GLY A 374 13.08 -8.42 -22.01
C GLY A 374 12.06 -8.77 -20.93
N PHE A 375 12.43 -8.56 -19.67
CA PHE A 375 11.51 -8.80 -18.56
C PHE A 375 10.35 -7.79 -18.61
N VAL A 376 9.11 -8.30 -18.68
CA VAL A 376 7.90 -7.47 -18.78
C VAL A 376 7.85 -6.39 -17.71
N ARG A 377 7.83 -5.12 -18.12
CA ARG A 377 7.84 -3.91 -17.26
C ARG A 377 9.12 -3.70 -16.44
N TYR A 378 10.19 -4.47 -16.65
CA TYR A 378 11.52 -4.21 -16.09
C TYR A 378 12.46 -3.69 -17.18
N GLY A 379 12.69 -4.50 -18.22
CA GLY A 379 13.69 -4.30 -19.25
C GLY A 379 14.72 -5.43 -19.28
N GLU A 380 15.88 -5.15 -19.83
CA GLU A 380 17.02 -6.08 -19.91
C GLU A 380 17.82 -6.08 -18.61
N ILE A 381 18.47 -7.20 -18.31
CA ILE A 381 19.42 -7.34 -17.20
C ILE A 381 20.83 -7.43 -17.79
N ASN A 382 21.63 -6.40 -17.54
CA ASN A 382 23.01 -6.30 -18.02
C ASN A 382 24.04 -6.36 -16.88
N ASN A 383 23.58 -6.42 -15.62
CA ASN A 383 24.46 -6.53 -14.46
C ASN A 383 24.44 -7.95 -13.89
N ASP A 384 25.30 -8.18 -12.90
CA ASP A 384 25.24 -9.37 -12.06
C ASP A 384 23.84 -9.56 -11.47
N PHE A 385 23.39 -10.80 -11.34
CA PHE A 385 22.07 -11.13 -10.81
C PHE A 385 22.12 -12.31 -9.85
N VAL A 386 21.11 -12.36 -8.99
CA VAL A 386 20.85 -13.50 -8.11
C VAL A 386 19.54 -14.15 -8.51
N MET A 387 19.58 -15.45 -8.77
CA MET A 387 18.41 -16.28 -9.02
C MET A 387 18.00 -16.99 -7.72
N VAL A 388 16.78 -16.72 -7.29
CA VAL A 388 16.27 -17.14 -5.98
C VAL A 388 15.08 -18.08 -6.15
N LYS A 389 15.03 -19.15 -5.36
CA LYS A 389 13.91 -20.10 -5.34
C LYS A 389 12.59 -19.40 -5.02
N GLY A 390 11.59 -19.66 -5.87
CA GLY A 390 10.21 -19.26 -5.66
C GLY A 390 9.96 -17.77 -5.86
N SER A 391 8.88 -17.28 -5.24
CA SER A 391 8.49 -15.88 -5.31
C SER A 391 9.01 -15.10 -4.11
N ILE A 392 9.52 -13.90 -4.35
CA ILE A 392 9.96 -12.95 -3.31
C ILE A 392 8.98 -11.77 -3.18
N PRO A 393 8.90 -11.09 -2.01
CA PRO A 393 7.94 -10.01 -1.81
C PRO A 393 8.14 -8.84 -2.79
N GLY A 394 7.05 -8.13 -3.09
CA GLY A 394 7.13 -6.86 -3.83
C GLY A 394 6.91 -6.97 -5.35
N THR A 395 6.82 -5.79 -5.96
CA THR A 395 6.62 -5.62 -7.41
C THR A 395 7.94 -5.69 -8.17
N LYS A 396 7.88 -5.88 -9.49
CA LYS A 396 9.01 -5.62 -10.38
C LYS A 396 9.54 -4.19 -10.15
N LYS A 397 10.84 -3.97 -10.40
CA LYS A 397 11.59 -2.72 -10.16
C LYS A 397 11.78 -2.32 -8.70
N ARG A 398 11.29 -3.12 -7.75
CA ARG A 398 11.38 -2.79 -6.33
C ARG A 398 12.77 -3.10 -5.80
N VAL A 399 13.33 -2.15 -5.04
CA VAL A 399 14.56 -2.39 -4.29
C VAL A 399 14.30 -3.40 -3.17
N MET A 400 15.16 -4.40 -3.08
CA MET A 400 15.13 -5.48 -2.12
C MET A 400 16.44 -5.48 -1.37
N THR A 401 16.38 -5.82 -0.09
CA THR A 401 17.59 -6.06 0.70
C THR A 401 17.70 -7.56 0.92
N LEU A 402 18.76 -8.14 0.36
CA LEU A 402 19.15 -9.52 0.55
C LEU A 402 20.04 -9.56 1.79
N ARG A 403 19.77 -10.47 2.72
CA ARG A 403 20.54 -10.63 3.96
C ARG A 403 20.90 -12.09 4.11
N LYS A 404 22.09 -12.38 4.65
CA LYS A 404 22.40 -13.74 5.12
C LYS A 404 21.35 -14.21 6.14
N SER A 405 21.15 -15.52 6.23
CA SER A 405 20.19 -16.08 7.18
C SER A 405 20.57 -15.72 8.62
N MET A 406 19.56 -15.54 9.46
CA MET A 406 19.76 -15.35 10.91
C MET A 406 20.20 -16.63 11.62
N PHE A 407 19.90 -17.79 11.02
CA PHE A 407 20.12 -19.10 11.61
C PHE A 407 21.01 -19.94 10.70
N THR A 408 21.89 -20.73 11.31
CA THR A 408 22.63 -21.77 10.60
C THR A 408 21.67 -22.88 10.19
N HIS A 409 21.51 -23.10 8.88
CA HIS A 409 20.61 -24.14 8.40
C HIS A 409 21.31 -25.50 8.34
N THR A 410 20.73 -26.49 9.00
CA THR A 410 21.23 -27.88 9.02
C THR A 410 20.31 -28.85 8.26
N SER A 411 19.14 -28.39 7.83
CA SER A 411 18.18 -29.26 7.13
C SER A 411 18.72 -29.70 5.77
N ARG A 412 18.49 -30.96 5.39
CA ARG A 412 18.90 -31.52 4.09
C ARG A 412 18.46 -30.65 2.90
N ARG A 413 17.25 -30.09 2.96
CA ARG A 413 16.70 -29.17 1.95
C ARG A 413 17.52 -27.89 1.80
N ALA A 414 18.10 -27.39 2.89
CA ALA A 414 18.90 -26.18 2.88
C ALA A 414 20.32 -26.44 2.39
N LEU A 415 20.91 -27.60 2.73
CA LEU A 415 22.28 -27.99 2.35
C LEU A 415 22.37 -28.68 0.97
N GLU A 416 21.23 -28.89 0.31
CA GLU A 416 21.14 -29.50 -1.02
C GLU A 416 21.96 -28.72 -2.06
N LYS A 417 22.89 -29.37 -2.75
CA LYS A 417 23.60 -28.74 -3.88
C LYS A 417 22.67 -28.65 -5.09
N ILE A 418 22.63 -27.51 -5.78
CA ILE A 418 21.70 -27.32 -6.89
C ILE A 418 22.43 -27.49 -8.22
N ASN A 419 22.04 -28.53 -8.96
CA ASN A 419 22.44 -28.71 -10.35
C ASN A 419 21.30 -28.29 -11.29
N LEU A 420 21.54 -27.23 -12.08
CA LEU A 420 20.57 -26.68 -13.02
C LEU A 420 20.72 -27.31 -14.39
N LYS A 421 19.63 -27.87 -14.91
CA LYS A 421 19.57 -28.50 -16.24
C LYS A 421 19.06 -27.58 -17.34
N TRP A 422 18.19 -26.65 -16.98
CA TRP A 422 17.60 -25.72 -17.94
C TRP A 422 17.11 -24.46 -17.24
N ILE A 423 17.25 -23.32 -17.91
CA ILE A 423 16.70 -22.03 -17.49
C ILE A 423 15.86 -21.48 -18.64
N ASP A 424 14.60 -21.20 -18.36
CA ASP A 424 13.70 -20.65 -19.37
C ASP A 424 14.03 -19.17 -19.67
N THR A 425 14.23 -18.91 -20.95
CA THR A 425 14.51 -17.58 -21.52
C THR A 425 13.46 -17.18 -22.57
N SER A 426 12.35 -17.92 -22.63
CA SER A 426 11.22 -17.62 -23.50
C SER A 426 10.55 -16.29 -23.18
N SER A 427 9.82 -15.75 -24.15
CA SER A 427 9.11 -14.48 -23.96
C SER A 427 8.02 -14.58 -22.90
N GLU A 428 8.22 -13.86 -21.79
CA GLU A 428 7.24 -13.66 -20.71
C GLU A 428 6.13 -12.67 -21.08
N PHE A 429 6.22 -12.02 -22.25
CA PHE A 429 5.17 -11.18 -22.80
C PHE A 429 4.25 -12.01 -23.72
N GLY A 430 3.28 -12.69 -23.12
CA GLY A 430 2.42 -13.66 -23.81
C GLY A 430 2.86 -15.10 -23.55
N HIS A 431 2.74 -15.97 -24.56
CA HIS A 431 3.18 -17.35 -24.49
C HIS A 431 4.38 -17.53 -25.43
N GLY A 432 5.60 -17.51 -24.87
CA GLY A 432 6.83 -17.67 -25.63
C GLY A 432 7.09 -19.13 -25.98
N ALA A 433 7.19 -19.44 -27.28
CA ALA A 433 7.54 -20.79 -27.76
C ALA A 433 9.05 -20.98 -28.03
N PHE A 434 9.81 -19.89 -28.15
CA PHE A 434 11.23 -19.91 -28.53
C PHE A 434 12.09 -19.40 -27.38
N GLN A 435 13.29 -19.96 -27.23
CA GLN A 435 14.28 -19.55 -26.23
C GLN A 435 15.18 -18.43 -26.75
N THR A 436 15.56 -18.49 -28.03
CA THR A 436 16.48 -17.49 -28.62
C THR A 436 15.91 -16.82 -29.86
N PRO A 437 16.39 -15.61 -30.22
CA PRO A 437 15.98 -14.97 -31.47
C PRO A 437 16.41 -15.78 -32.70
N ALA A 438 17.54 -16.48 -32.61
CA ALA A 438 18.07 -17.35 -33.65
C ALA A 438 17.14 -18.55 -33.92
N GLU A 439 16.71 -19.23 -32.86
CA GLU A 439 15.73 -20.32 -32.94
C GLU A 439 14.41 -19.86 -33.58
N LYS A 440 13.90 -18.69 -33.16
CA LYS A 440 12.70 -18.10 -33.77
C LYS A 440 12.89 -17.81 -35.26
N LYS A 441 14.04 -17.25 -35.65
CA LYS A 441 14.35 -16.96 -37.05
C LYS A 441 14.48 -18.24 -37.88
N GLN A 442 15.11 -19.27 -37.33
CA GLN A 442 15.24 -20.57 -37.98
C GLN A 442 13.86 -21.23 -38.20
N TYR A 443 12.98 -21.16 -37.21
CA TYR A 443 11.62 -21.71 -37.32
C TYR A 443 10.74 -20.92 -38.30
N GLN A 444 10.76 -19.59 -38.22
CA GLN A 444 9.90 -18.73 -39.03
C GLN A 444 10.39 -18.54 -40.48
N GLY A 445 11.66 -18.87 -40.75
CA GLY A 445 12.30 -18.63 -42.03
C GLY A 445 12.44 -17.14 -42.35
N THR A 446 12.67 -16.84 -43.64
CA THR A 446 12.74 -15.47 -44.15
C THR A 446 11.36 -14.82 -44.17
N LEU A 447 11.18 -13.76 -43.38
CA LEU A 447 9.94 -12.99 -43.34
C LEU A 447 10.01 -11.79 -44.30
N LYS A 448 8.86 -11.23 -44.67
CA LYS A 448 8.76 -10.05 -45.55
C LYS A 448 9.61 -8.85 -45.08
N LYS A 449 9.71 -8.65 -43.76
CA LYS A 449 10.53 -7.60 -43.15
C LYS A 449 12.04 -7.79 -43.38
N ASP A 450 12.49 -9.04 -43.48
CA ASP A 450 13.90 -9.37 -43.64
C ASP A 450 14.35 -9.11 -45.09
N LEU A 451 13.45 -9.33 -46.06
CA LEU A 451 13.64 -8.96 -47.47
C LEU A 451 13.76 -7.44 -47.65
N ALA A 452 12.91 -6.66 -46.97
CA ALA A 452 12.94 -5.20 -47.03
C ALA A 452 14.22 -4.59 -46.42
N SER A 453 14.83 -5.26 -45.42
CA SER A 453 16.14 -4.85 -44.89
C SER A 453 17.30 -5.19 -45.83
N ALA A 454 17.20 -6.26 -46.61
CA ALA A 454 18.24 -6.66 -47.57
C ALA A 454 18.40 -5.63 -48.70
N THR A 455 17.29 -5.06 -49.20
CA THR A 455 17.30 -4.05 -50.28
C THR A 455 17.87 -2.68 -49.85
N ARG A 456 18.03 -2.41 -48.54
CA ARG A 456 18.53 -1.13 -48.01
C ARG A 456 20.02 -1.12 -47.65
N SER A 457 20.75 -2.20 -47.91
CA SER A 457 22.21 -2.27 -47.67
C SER A 457 22.95 -1.91 -48.98
N PRO A 458 23.83 -0.89 -49.02
CA PRO A 458 24.59 -0.59 -50.23
C PRO A 458 25.64 -1.68 -50.44
N ALA A 459 25.65 -2.29 -51.63
CA ALA A 459 26.65 -3.25 -52.04
C ALA A 459 28.03 -2.57 -52.12
N LEU A 460 28.98 -3.07 -51.33
CA LEU A 460 30.41 -2.80 -51.51
C LEU A 460 30.88 -3.54 -52.78
N HIS A 461 31.41 -2.78 -53.74
CA HIS A 461 32.05 -3.31 -54.95
C HIS A 461 33.36 -4.05 -54.62
N PRO A 462 33.72 -5.12 -55.35
CA PRO A 462 35.03 -5.75 -55.25
C PRO A 462 36.09 -4.99 -56.08
N SER A 463 37.31 -5.03 -55.57
CA SER A 463 38.53 -4.40 -56.08
C SER A 463 39.03 -5.00 -57.40
N SER A 464 39.41 -4.13 -58.34
CA SER A 464 40.46 -4.40 -59.33
C SER A 464 41.19 -3.09 -59.69
N ALA A 465 42.52 -3.18 -59.80
CA ALA A 465 43.47 -2.16 -60.25
C ALA A 465 43.01 -1.48 -61.57
N SER A 466 43.38 -0.26 -61.94
CA SER A 466 44.75 0.30 -62.02
C SER A 466 44.71 1.76 -62.53
N LEU A 467 45.75 2.53 -62.14
CA LEU A 467 46.43 3.59 -62.92
C LEU A 467 45.69 4.87 -63.39
N SER A 468 46.26 5.98 -62.89
CA SER A 468 46.66 7.20 -63.62
C SER A 468 45.83 8.49 -63.49
N ALA A 469 46.50 9.46 -62.86
CA ALA A 469 46.71 10.85 -63.27
C ALA A 469 45.60 11.92 -63.13
N ALA A 470 46.11 13.10 -62.72
CA ALA A 470 45.60 14.46 -62.87
C ALA A 470 44.59 15.01 -61.83
N HIS A 471 45.15 15.78 -60.88
CA HIS A 471 44.52 17.00 -60.32
C HIS A 471 44.39 18.09 -61.43
N PRO A 472 43.67 19.23 -61.30
CA PRO A 472 43.30 19.94 -60.06
C PRO A 472 41.97 20.77 -60.02
N ARG A 473 41.68 21.30 -58.82
CA ARG A 473 41.10 22.64 -58.47
C ARG A 473 39.61 22.98 -58.70
N SER A 474 39.06 23.60 -57.63
CA SER A 474 38.07 24.69 -57.61
C SER A 474 36.62 24.28 -57.94
N SER A 475 35.53 24.67 -57.27
CA SER A 475 35.18 25.82 -56.41
C SER A 475 33.85 25.49 -55.71
N ALA A 476 33.55 26.20 -54.62
CA ALA A 476 32.28 26.15 -53.91
C ALA A 476 31.10 26.66 -54.76
N VAL A 477 29.95 25.96 -54.75
CA VAL A 477 28.63 26.53 -55.02
C VAL A 477 27.56 25.81 -54.19
N ALA A 478 26.78 26.58 -53.44
CA ALA A 478 25.59 26.16 -52.73
C ALA A 478 24.45 25.81 -53.70
N ILE A 479 23.70 24.73 -53.42
CA ILE A 479 22.44 24.45 -54.12
C ILE A 479 21.28 24.42 -53.13
N VAL A 480 20.36 25.32 -53.44
CA VAL A 480 19.06 25.62 -52.85
C VAL A 480 18.13 24.39 -52.92
N ALA A 481 17.46 24.08 -51.81
CA ALA A 481 16.37 23.10 -51.79
C ALA A 481 15.07 23.73 -52.29
N THR A 482 14.56 23.26 -53.43
CA THR A 482 13.23 23.57 -53.95
C THR A 482 12.16 22.64 -53.36
N PRO A 483 10.94 23.14 -53.08
CA PRO A 483 9.86 22.35 -52.47
C PRO A 483 9.09 21.49 -53.48
N PRO A 484 8.51 20.34 -53.05
CA PRO A 484 7.79 19.43 -53.94
C PRO A 484 6.37 19.90 -54.30
N SER A 485 5.91 19.45 -55.47
CA SER A 485 4.75 19.89 -56.24
C SER A 485 3.40 19.27 -55.81
N PRO A 486 2.27 19.82 -56.31
CA PRO A 486 0.97 19.72 -55.66
C PRO A 486 0.10 18.59 -56.25
N HIS A 487 0.23 17.36 -55.75
CA HIS A 487 -0.79 16.33 -56.02
C HIS A 487 -1.07 15.32 -54.90
N GLN A 488 -0.67 15.61 -53.66
CA GLN A 488 -1.07 14.84 -52.48
C GLN A 488 -1.60 15.70 -51.32
N GLN A 489 -2.26 16.83 -51.63
CA GLN A 489 -3.00 17.67 -50.66
C GLN A 489 -4.54 17.57 -50.78
N ARG A 490 -5.06 16.46 -51.29
CA ARG A 490 -6.51 16.18 -51.36
C ARG A 490 -6.87 14.83 -50.74
N ARG A 491 -6.75 14.75 -49.41
CA ARG A 491 -7.55 13.88 -48.53
C ARG A 491 -7.24 14.23 -47.07
N LEU A 492 -7.69 15.41 -46.65
CA LEU A 492 -7.92 15.84 -45.25
C LEU A 492 -8.44 17.29 -45.28
N ARG A 493 -9.53 17.51 -46.03
CA ARG A 493 -10.38 18.70 -45.93
C ARG A 493 -11.82 18.23 -45.92
N GLN A 494 -12.23 17.66 -44.80
CA GLN A 494 -13.62 17.67 -44.36
C GLN A 494 -13.58 17.60 -42.84
N ILE A 495 -14.44 18.39 -42.20
CA ILE A 495 -14.51 18.68 -40.76
C ILE A 495 -13.52 19.75 -40.27
N ARG A 496 -13.68 20.98 -40.78
CA ARG A 496 -13.54 22.21 -39.99
C ARG A 496 -14.52 23.25 -40.51
N GLY A 497 -15.61 23.43 -39.79
CA GLY A 497 -16.59 24.49 -39.99
C GLY A 497 -17.48 24.59 -38.77
N ALA A 498 -17.07 25.42 -37.79
CA ALA A 498 -17.92 26.10 -36.82
C ALA A 498 -17.02 26.73 -35.74
N THR A 499 -16.80 28.03 -35.83
CA THR A 499 -16.47 28.91 -34.70
C THR A 499 -17.75 29.60 -34.29
N ILE A 500 -18.13 29.50 -33.02
CA ILE A 500 -18.76 30.53 -32.15
C ILE A 500 -18.94 29.89 -30.75
N GLY A 501 -18.57 30.63 -29.70
CA GLY A 501 -18.91 30.30 -28.30
C GLY A 501 -17.69 30.02 -27.41
N ARG A 502 -17.16 31.07 -26.77
CA ARG A 502 -16.24 30.97 -25.62
C ARG A 502 -16.92 30.18 -24.51
N ALA A 503 -16.46 28.95 -24.26
CA ALA A 503 -16.74 28.20 -23.04
C ALA A 503 -15.53 28.33 -22.10
N ALA A 504 -15.78 28.83 -20.90
CA ALA A 504 -14.79 28.90 -19.82
C ALA A 504 -14.28 27.49 -19.44
N PRO A 505 -12.98 27.31 -19.18
CA PRO A 505 -12.48 26.04 -18.65
C PRO A 505 -13.01 25.83 -17.23
N CYS A 506 -13.60 24.67 -16.95
CA CYS A 506 -13.96 24.27 -15.60
C CYS A 506 -12.68 24.17 -14.75
N GLY A 507 -12.45 25.19 -13.93
CA GLY A 507 -11.46 25.16 -12.86
C GLY A 507 -11.94 24.20 -11.79
N ARG A 508 -11.25 23.06 -11.63
CA ARG A 508 -11.17 22.44 -10.31
C ARG A 508 -10.29 23.36 -9.48
N ASN A 509 -10.88 24.07 -8.53
CA ASN A 509 -10.15 24.80 -7.49
C ASN A 509 -9.22 23.81 -6.77
N MET A 510 -7.94 23.87 -7.11
CA MET A 510 -6.87 23.39 -6.24
C MET A 510 -6.68 24.50 -5.22
N ALA A 511 -6.70 24.15 -3.92
CA ALA A 511 -6.45 25.07 -2.81
C ALA A 511 -5.24 25.98 -3.10
N SER A 512 -5.35 27.26 -2.79
CA SER A 512 -4.26 28.20 -2.99
C SER A 512 -3.07 27.81 -2.10
N ASP A 513 -1.84 28.16 -2.50
CA ASP A 513 -0.65 27.88 -1.70
C ASP A 513 -0.73 28.53 -0.29
N GLU A 514 -1.58 29.55 -0.14
CA GLU A 514 -1.90 30.23 1.11
C GLU A 514 -2.79 29.37 2.02
N ASP A 515 -3.85 28.77 1.47
CA ASP A 515 -4.72 27.81 2.19
C ASP A 515 -3.95 26.56 2.63
N TYR A 516 -2.98 26.12 1.81
CA TYR A 516 -2.14 24.98 2.14
C TYR A 516 -1.13 25.28 3.25
N MET A 517 -0.60 26.51 3.29
CA MET A 517 0.29 26.96 4.37
C MET A 517 -0.49 27.18 5.67
N ALA A 518 -1.68 27.78 5.60
CA ALA A 518 -2.58 27.93 6.76
C ALA A 518 -3.00 26.57 7.34
N PHE A 519 -3.28 25.57 6.49
CA PHE A 519 -3.56 24.20 6.93
C PHE A 519 -2.36 23.54 7.61
N LEU A 520 -1.14 23.75 7.09
CA LEU A 520 0.08 23.22 7.71
C LEU A 520 0.41 23.89 9.04
N ASP A 521 0.17 25.19 9.16
CA ASP A 521 0.38 25.93 10.41
C ASP A 521 -0.70 25.58 11.45
N LYS A 522 -1.95 25.38 11.04
CA LYS A 522 -3.05 24.87 11.89
C LYS A 522 -2.79 23.44 12.37
N ALA A 523 -2.20 22.59 11.53
CA ALA A 523 -1.86 21.21 11.89
C ALA A 523 -0.58 21.07 12.75
N ASN A 524 0.26 22.10 12.82
CA ASN A 524 1.50 22.09 13.61
C ASN A 524 1.37 22.77 14.98
N LYS A 525 0.28 23.49 15.24
CA LYS A 525 -0.08 24.01 16.56
C LYS A 525 -0.74 22.91 17.39
N ASP A 526 0.06 21.96 17.87
CA ASP A 526 -0.43 20.81 18.62
C ASP A 526 -0.36 21.00 20.16
N LEU A 527 -1.46 20.61 20.81
CA LEU A 527 -1.58 19.94 22.12
C LEU A 527 -1.26 20.66 23.44
N ASP A 528 -0.41 21.69 23.49
CA ASP A 528 -0.13 22.40 24.76
C ASP A 528 -1.09 23.59 25.00
N GLU A 529 -1.55 24.29 23.95
CA GLU A 529 -2.58 25.33 24.07
C GLU A 529 -3.95 24.73 24.44
N GLY A 530 -4.28 23.54 23.93
CA GLY A 530 -5.51 22.82 24.28
C GLY A 530 -5.53 22.32 25.72
N LYS A 531 -4.37 22.04 26.32
CA LYS A 531 -4.27 21.71 27.76
C LYS A 531 -4.29 22.96 28.63
N ALA A 532 -3.69 24.05 28.18
CA ALA A 532 -3.73 25.34 28.88
C ALA A 532 -5.15 25.95 28.92
N HIS A 533 -5.94 25.79 27.85
CA HIS A 533 -7.35 26.18 27.84
C HIS A 533 -8.24 25.24 28.68
N ALA A 534 -7.97 23.93 28.65
CA ALA A 534 -8.69 22.95 29.48
C ALA A 534 -8.42 23.12 30.99
N GLN A 535 -7.24 23.60 31.38
CA GLN A 535 -6.89 23.92 32.77
C GLN A 535 -7.47 25.27 33.22
N LYS A 536 -7.50 26.29 32.36
CA LYS A 536 -8.15 27.58 32.66
C LYS A 536 -9.67 27.45 32.83
N GLN A 537 -10.32 26.50 32.16
CA GLN A 537 -11.76 26.25 32.30
C GLN A 537 -12.16 25.40 33.52
N GLN A 538 -11.19 24.87 34.29
CA GLN A 538 -11.48 24.09 35.52
C GLN A 538 -11.33 24.92 36.81
N GLN A 539 -10.92 26.18 36.70
CA GLN A 539 -10.76 27.09 37.83
C GLN A 539 -11.67 28.32 37.70
N GLU A 540 -12.91 28.16 37.22
CA GLU A 540 -13.95 29.18 37.40
C GLU A 540 -15.33 28.56 37.12
N GLY A 541 -16.14 28.43 38.17
CA GLY A 541 -17.61 28.37 38.12
C GLY A 541 -18.28 27.19 37.40
N GLY A 542 -18.87 26.27 38.18
CA GLY A 542 -19.81 25.29 37.67
C GLY A 542 -21.04 25.95 37.00
N GLY A 543 -21.30 25.59 35.75
CA GLY A 543 -22.48 26.01 35.00
C GLY A 543 -22.69 25.10 33.77
N SER A 544 -23.93 24.71 33.52
CA SER A 544 -24.38 23.91 32.38
C SER A 544 -23.73 24.29 31.04
N LYS A 545 -23.40 23.29 30.20
CA LYS A 545 -23.01 23.47 28.79
C LYS A 545 -23.88 24.55 28.13
N SER A 546 -23.28 25.65 27.64
CA SER A 546 -23.99 26.74 26.98
C SER A 546 -24.49 26.31 25.60
N GLN A 547 -25.74 25.84 25.53
CA GLN A 547 -26.46 25.58 24.29
C GLN A 547 -27.21 26.85 23.88
N PHE A 548 -27.14 27.24 22.60
CA PHE A 548 -27.93 28.36 22.08
C PHE A 548 -29.43 28.07 22.17
N LYS A 549 -30.20 29.08 22.55
CA LYS A 549 -31.64 28.95 22.73
C LYS A 549 -32.34 28.72 21.39
N ALA A 550 -32.99 27.58 21.22
CA ALA A 550 -33.71 27.21 20.00
C ALA A 550 -35.24 27.38 20.10
N MET A 551 -35.81 27.27 21.31
CA MET A 551 -37.26 27.40 21.53
C MET A 551 -37.55 28.28 22.75
N ASP A 552 -38.57 29.14 22.64
CA ASP A 552 -39.14 29.86 23.77
C ASP A 552 -40.08 28.98 24.62
N SER A 553 -40.13 29.23 25.93
CA SER A 553 -40.99 28.51 26.86
C SER A 553 -42.47 28.63 26.46
N GLY A 554 -43.07 27.51 26.03
CA GLY A 554 -44.46 27.44 25.58
C GLY A 554 -44.69 27.68 24.08
N ALA A 555 -43.63 27.78 23.27
CA ALA A 555 -43.73 27.85 21.81
C ALA A 555 -43.65 26.44 21.20
N GLN A 556 -44.53 26.13 20.24
CA GLN A 556 -44.51 24.89 19.46
C GLN A 556 -44.21 25.23 18.01
N ALA A 557 -43.23 24.53 17.42
CA ALA A 557 -42.89 24.69 16.01
C ALA A 557 -44.02 24.18 15.09
N PRO A 558 -44.23 24.80 13.92
CA PRO A 558 -45.17 24.33 12.90
C PRO A 558 -44.95 22.87 12.50
N LYS A 559 -46.04 22.15 12.16
CA LYS A 559 -46.01 20.71 11.85
C LYS A 559 -45.07 20.35 10.69
N ALA A 560 -45.02 21.20 9.66
CA ALA A 560 -44.13 21.01 8.52
C ALA A 560 -42.64 20.95 8.93
N ILE A 561 -42.24 21.82 9.87
CA ILE A 561 -40.88 21.86 10.41
C ILE A 561 -40.61 20.62 11.28
N SER A 562 -41.56 20.22 12.13
CA SER A 562 -41.38 19.02 12.97
C SER A 562 -41.24 17.73 12.17
N ASP A 563 -41.93 17.61 11.03
CA ASP A 563 -41.90 16.44 10.18
C ASP A 563 -40.57 16.35 9.40
N VAL A 564 -40.02 17.50 8.99
CA VAL A 564 -38.69 17.57 8.36
C VAL A 564 -37.58 17.22 9.35
N CYS A 565 -37.65 17.71 10.59
CA CYS A 565 -36.66 17.37 11.62
C CYS A 565 -36.59 15.86 11.93
N GLN A 566 -37.66 15.11 11.68
CA GLN A 566 -37.70 13.65 11.89
C GLN A 566 -37.24 12.86 10.65
N SER A 567 -37.31 13.44 9.46
CA SER A 567 -37.11 12.74 8.19
C SER A 567 -35.76 13.05 7.53
N GLU A 568 -35.23 14.26 7.71
CA GLU A 568 -33.99 14.72 7.09
C GLU A 568 -32.90 14.96 8.16
N VAL A 569 -31.64 14.71 7.79
CA VAL A 569 -30.47 14.83 8.67
C VAL A 569 -29.44 15.70 7.98
N TYR A 570 -28.79 16.61 8.71
CA TYR A 570 -27.74 17.43 8.16
C TYR A 570 -26.45 16.62 8.06
N VAL A 571 -26.00 16.39 6.83
CA VAL A 571 -24.82 15.57 6.52
C VAL A 571 -23.57 16.43 6.65
N SER A 572 -22.98 16.41 7.84
CA SER A 572 -21.65 16.94 8.18
C SER A 572 -20.84 15.84 8.88
N ASP A 573 -19.58 16.08 9.25
CA ASP A 573 -18.78 15.09 10.00
C ASP A 573 -19.41 14.70 11.36
N ALA A 574 -20.44 15.43 11.84
CA ALA A 574 -21.23 15.11 13.02
C ALA A 574 -22.51 14.27 12.76
N ASP A 575 -23.05 14.26 11.52
CA ASP A 575 -24.29 13.57 11.12
C ASP A 575 -25.46 13.73 12.15
N GLU A 576 -25.77 14.97 12.54
CA GLU A 576 -26.83 15.28 13.52
C GLU A 576 -28.18 15.64 12.85
N PRO A 577 -29.33 15.22 13.42
CA PRO A 577 -30.65 15.58 12.91
C PRO A 577 -30.92 17.08 13.09
N PHE A 578 -31.83 17.63 12.27
CA PHE A 578 -32.26 19.02 12.45
C PHE A 578 -33.06 19.18 13.75
N GLU A 579 -32.81 20.28 14.47
CA GLU A 579 -33.59 20.70 15.63
C GLU A 579 -34.56 21.83 15.22
N ALA A 580 -35.81 21.77 15.69
CA ALA A 580 -36.80 22.80 15.36
C ALA A 580 -36.56 24.09 16.18
N VAL A 581 -36.81 25.24 15.54
CA VAL A 581 -36.59 26.57 16.09
C VAL A 581 -37.91 27.34 16.14
N SER A 582 -38.21 27.96 17.28
CA SER A 582 -39.33 28.90 17.45
C SER A 582 -39.01 29.94 18.51
N LEU A 583 -38.69 31.16 18.08
CA LEU A 583 -38.25 32.28 18.94
C LEU A 583 -39.18 33.48 18.76
N LYS A 584 -39.53 34.17 19.84
CA LYS A 584 -40.36 35.39 19.79
C LYS A 584 -39.53 36.55 19.26
N TYR A 585 -40.04 37.24 18.25
CA TYR A 585 -39.35 38.36 17.63
C TYR A 585 -40.36 39.33 17.03
N SER A 586 -40.22 40.62 17.35
CA SER A 586 -41.18 41.67 17.05
C SER A 586 -40.71 42.70 16.02
N GLY A 587 -39.57 42.48 15.36
CA GLY A 587 -39.11 43.34 14.27
C GLY A 587 -39.87 43.07 12.96
N ASP A 588 -39.89 44.07 12.06
CA ASP A 588 -40.58 43.99 10.77
C ASP A 588 -39.83 43.18 9.71
N ASP A 589 -38.51 43.11 9.80
CA ASP A 589 -37.67 42.28 8.93
C ASP A 589 -36.90 41.22 9.73
N LEU A 590 -36.35 40.21 9.05
CA LEU A 590 -35.51 39.19 9.68
C LEU A 590 -34.30 39.83 10.40
N PRO A 591 -33.92 39.34 11.61
CA PRO A 591 -32.95 40.02 12.47
C PRO A 591 -31.57 40.18 11.82
N ASP A 592 -30.90 41.27 12.14
CA ASP A 592 -29.48 41.46 11.81
C ASP A 592 -28.56 40.63 12.73
N GLU A 593 -27.27 40.51 12.41
CA GLU A 593 -26.31 39.64 13.10
C GLU A 593 -26.27 39.85 14.62
N THR A 594 -26.26 41.11 15.06
CA THR A 594 -26.22 41.46 16.50
C THR A 594 -27.55 41.24 17.20
N GLU A 595 -28.67 41.41 16.50
CA GLU A 595 -30.01 41.15 17.02
C GLU A 595 -30.27 39.64 17.14
N PHE A 596 -29.82 38.88 16.14
CA PHE A 596 -29.86 37.42 16.15
C PHE A 596 -28.99 36.84 17.27
N ALA A 597 -27.79 37.38 17.48
CA ALA A 597 -26.91 36.98 18.58
C ALA A 597 -27.56 37.18 19.97
N LYS A 598 -28.29 38.28 20.15
CA LYS A 598 -29.07 38.55 21.37
C LYS A 598 -30.25 37.58 21.51
N LEU A 599 -30.93 37.27 20.41
CA LEU A 599 -32.10 36.38 20.38
C LEU A 599 -31.76 34.94 20.82
N ILE A 600 -30.62 34.42 20.39
CA ILE A 600 -30.16 33.06 20.73
C ILE A 600 -29.45 32.96 22.10
N HIS A 601 -29.35 34.09 22.83
CA HIS A 601 -28.56 34.26 24.05
C HIS A 601 -27.10 33.85 23.88
N HIS A 602 -26.44 34.39 22.86
CA HIS A 602 -25.00 34.21 22.69
C HIS A 602 -24.26 34.77 23.93
N TRP A 603 -23.23 34.07 24.41
CA TRP A 603 -22.50 34.45 25.63
C TRP A 603 -21.83 35.84 25.53
N ASN A 604 -21.53 36.28 24.30
CA ASN A 604 -21.05 37.62 24.01
C ASN A 604 -21.64 38.07 22.66
N PRO A 605 -22.68 38.91 22.65
CA PRO A 605 -23.40 39.27 21.42
C PRO A 605 -22.60 40.20 20.51
N ASP A 606 -21.71 41.03 21.05
CA ASP A 606 -20.95 42.02 20.28
C ASP A 606 -19.69 41.42 19.63
N ALA A 607 -19.25 40.24 20.10
CA ALA A 607 -18.11 39.50 19.54
C ALA A 607 -18.55 38.17 18.89
N ALA A 608 -19.84 37.99 18.60
CA ALA A 608 -20.35 36.80 17.94
C ALA A 608 -19.98 36.81 16.45
N GLU A 609 -19.32 35.76 15.97
CA GLU A 609 -19.08 35.55 14.55
C GLU A 609 -20.33 34.90 13.92
N ILE A 610 -21.24 35.74 13.41
CA ILE A 610 -22.46 35.32 12.72
C ILE A 610 -22.40 35.84 11.29
N GLU A 611 -22.61 34.95 10.32
CA GLU A 611 -22.60 35.27 8.90
C GLU A 611 -23.97 34.97 8.29
N ILE A 612 -24.56 35.94 7.60
CA ILE A 612 -25.85 35.78 6.89
C ILE A 612 -25.59 35.26 5.48
N MET A 613 -26.21 34.13 5.14
CA MET A 613 -26.08 33.46 3.85
C MET A 613 -27.45 33.33 3.15
N ASP A 614 -27.43 33.32 1.82
CA ASP A 614 -28.59 32.95 1.01
C ASP A 614 -28.80 31.42 1.10
N PRO A 615 -30.05 30.93 1.24
CA PRO A 615 -30.35 29.50 1.17
C PRO A 615 -29.75 28.76 -0.04
N LEU A 616 -29.62 29.42 -1.20
CA LEU A 616 -29.04 28.82 -2.41
C LEU A 616 -27.53 28.62 -2.30
N ASP A 617 -26.82 29.53 -1.62
CA ASP A 617 -25.38 29.43 -1.40
C ASP A 617 -25.06 28.37 -0.33
N TRP A 618 -25.90 28.30 0.72
CA TRP A 618 -25.79 27.27 1.75
C TRP A 618 -26.05 25.86 1.22
N ASP A 619 -27.09 25.68 0.39
CA ASP A 619 -27.42 24.41 -0.27
C ASP A 619 -27.07 24.40 -1.76
N SER A 620 -25.82 24.73 -2.09
CA SER A 620 -25.30 24.71 -3.47
C SER A 620 -25.45 23.38 -4.20
N ALA A 621 -25.66 22.27 -3.47
CA ALA A 621 -25.88 20.93 -4.01
C ALA A 621 -27.37 20.54 -4.13
N GLY A 622 -28.30 21.40 -3.67
CA GLY A 622 -29.75 21.18 -3.72
C GLY A 622 -30.24 19.98 -2.91
N ARG A 623 -29.53 19.59 -1.83
CA ARG A 623 -29.86 18.41 -1.01
C ARG A 623 -30.92 18.68 0.05
N TYR A 624 -31.05 19.92 0.48
CA TYR A 624 -31.93 20.36 1.57
C TYR A 624 -33.11 21.20 1.07
N GLY A 625 -33.45 21.10 -0.22
CA GLY A 625 -34.61 21.78 -0.81
C GLY A 625 -35.91 21.53 -0.01
N LYS A 626 -36.16 20.30 0.44
CA LYS A 626 -37.33 19.98 1.28
C LYS A 626 -37.34 20.71 2.63
N VAL A 627 -36.17 20.98 3.18
CA VAL A 627 -36.02 21.71 4.45
C VAL A 627 -36.39 23.18 4.22
N ILE A 628 -35.86 23.77 3.15
CA ILE A 628 -36.16 25.15 2.76
C ILE A 628 -37.65 25.30 2.41
N ASP A 629 -38.23 24.33 1.69
CA ASP A 629 -39.65 24.33 1.32
C ASP A 629 -40.56 24.24 2.55
N ALA A 630 -40.24 23.40 3.52
CA ALA A 630 -41.01 23.30 4.77
C ALA A 630 -40.91 24.57 5.63
N VAL A 631 -39.74 25.23 5.62
CA VAL A 631 -39.57 26.53 6.29
C VAL A 631 -40.37 27.61 5.55
N ARG A 632 -40.39 27.64 4.21
CA ARG A 632 -41.24 28.56 3.42
C ARG A 632 -42.73 28.32 3.61
N GLU A 633 -43.15 27.07 3.72
CA GLU A 633 -44.54 26.69 3.98
C GLU A 633 -44.99 27.19 5.35
N ALA A 634 -44.11 27.12 6.36
CA ALA A 634 -44.38 27.62 7.70
C ALA A 634 -44.63 29.14 7.75
N SER A 635 -44.06 29.93 6.84
CA SER A 635 -44.23 31.38 6.78
C SER A 635 -45.19 31.89 5.70
N ARG A 636 -45.97 31.00 5.07
CA ARG A 636 -46.87 31.35 3.95
C ARG A 636 -46.15 32.10 2.79
N GLY A 637 -44.87 31.81 2.58
CA GLY A 637 -44.10 32.36 1.46
C GLY A 637 -43.21 33.58 1.78
N ASN A 638 -43.00 33.94 3.05
CA ASN A 638 -42.00 34.95 3.41
C ASN A 638 -40.56 34.47 3.15
N ASP A 639 -39.62 35.42 3.04
CA ASP A 639 -38.21 35.17 2.79
C ASP A 639 -37.56 34.28 3.86
N VAL A 640 -36.67 33.39 3.41
CA VAL A 640 -35.88 32.48 4.25
C VAL A 640 -34.43 32.94 4.24
N ARG A 641 -33.81 33.03 5.42
CA ARG A 641 -32.37 33.32 5.55
C ARG A 641 -31.66 32.20 6.30
N VAL A 642 -30.37 32.04 6.01
CA VAL A 642 -29.50 31.09 6.72
C VAL A 642 -28.49 31.88 7.54
N TYR A 643 -28.45 31.65 8.85
CA TYR A 643 -27.43 32.21 9.74
C TYR A 643 -26.40 31.13 10.07
N ARG A 644 -25.14 31.43 9.81
CA ARG A 644 -23.99 30.59 10.16
C ARG A 644 -23.38 31.15 11.45
N VAL A 645 -23.52 30.42 12.56
CA VAL A 645 -23.09 30.86 13.90
C VAL A 645 -21.89 30.03 14.35
N THR A 646 -20.72 30.66 14.51
CA THR A 646 -19.52 29.95 15.03
C THR A 646 -19.71 29.62 16.50
N ARG A 647 -19.55 28.34 16.86
CA ARG A 647 -19.67 27.87 18.25
C ARG A 647 -18.30 27.67 18.89
N ASP A 648 -17.42 26.92 18.22
CA ASP A 648 -16.04 26.67 18.64
C ASP A 648 -15.14 26.66 17.39
N ALA A 649 -13.81 26.56 17.57
CA ALA A 649 -12.82 26.57 16.47
C ALA A 649 -13.03 25.52 15.34
N THR A 650 -13.91 24.54 15.54
CA THR A 650 -14.23 23.49 14.55
C THR A 650 -15.73 23.23 14.38
N ARG A 651 -16.61 24.00 15.05
CA ARG A 651 -18.05 23.72 15.09
C ARG A 651 -18.84 24.98 14.81
N VAL A 652 -19.84 24.83 13.95
CA VAL A 652 -20.69 25.91 13.47
C VAL A 652 -22.13 25.44 13.49
N GLU A 653 -23.07 26.27 13.93
CA GLU A 653 -24.50 25.98 13.87
C GLU A 653 -25.13 26.75 12.70
N TYR A 654 -25.80 26.04 11.81
CA TYR A 654 -26.56 26.61 10.70
C TYR A 654 -28.02 26.74 11.11
N TRP A 655 -28.58 27.94 10.98
CA TRP A 655 -29.97 28.25 11.33
C TRP A 655 -30.71 28.69 10.07
N VAL A 656 -31.61 27.85 9.57
CA VAL A 656 -32.46 28.17 8.42
C VAL A 656 -33.80 28.65 8.96
N VAL A 657 -34.06 29.95 8.88
CA VAL A 657 -35.17 30.58 9.58
C VAL A 657 -35.95 31.55 8.70
N THR A 658 -37.21 31.75 9.07
CA THR A 658 -38.16 32.65 8.44
C THR A 658 -39.03 33.34 9.50
N ARG A 659 -39.73 34.41 9.10
CA ARG A 659 -40.64 35.16 9.97
C ARG A 659 -42.07 34.60 9.85
N GLU A 660 -42.68 34.33 11.01
CA GLU A 660 -44.09 33.97 11.17
C GLU A 660 -44.68 34.92 12.23
N GLU A 661 -45.81 35.58 11.98
CA GLU A 661 -46.40 36.67 12.79
C GLU A 661 -45.98 36.70 14.29
N GLY A 662 -45.06 37.61 14.64
CA GLY A 662 -44.56 37.82 16.01
C GLY A 662 -43.49 36.82 16.50
N ARG A 663 -42.98 35.95 15.62
CA ARG A 663 -41.99 34.90 15.89
C ARG A 663 -41.07 34.64 14.69
N ILE A 664 -39.97 33.96 14.95
CA ILE A 664 -39.07 33.37 13.97
C ILE A 664 -39.16 31.86 14.13
N VAL A 665 -39.40 31.18 13.02
CA VAL A 665 -39.51 29.72 12.96
C VAL A 665 -38.55 29.16 11.94
N GLY A 666 -38.06 27.95 12.18
CA GLY A 666 -37.11 27.34 11.29
C GLY A 666 -36.51 26.05 11.83
N VAL A 667 -35.36 25.69 11.28
CA VAL A 667 -34.55 24.57 11.74
C VAL A 667 -33.13 25.02 12.04
N LYS A 668 -32.45 24.29 12.91
CA LYS A 668 -31.02 24.42 13.10
C LYS A 668 -30.31 23.07 12.98
N ALA A 669 -29.05 23.10 12.57
CA ALA A 669 -28.20 21.91 12.51
C ALA A 669 -26.76 22.24 12.88
N LEU A 670 -26.09 21.28 13.52
CA LEU A 670 -24.67 21.38 13.84
C LEU A 670 -23.80 20.88 12.67
N GLY A 671 -22.93 21.76 12.20
CA GLY A 671 -21.85 21.48 11.26
C GLY A 671 -20.49 21.41 11.96
N VAL A 672 -19.63 20.52 11.47
CA VAL A 672 -18.19 20.53 11.79
C VAL A 672 -17.45 21.01 10.56
N GLU A 673 -16.76 22.14 10.69
CA GLU A 673 -15.92 22.73 9.65
C GLU A 673 -14.45 22.56 10.07
N SER A 674 -13.65 21.88 9.24
CA SER A 674 -12.25 21.55 9.52
C SER A 674 -11.28 22.49 8.84
#